data_AF-U3DCQ6-F1
#
_entry.id   AF-U3DCQ6-F1
#
_cell.length_a   1.000
_cell.length_b   1.000
_cell.length_c   1.000
_cell.angle_alpha   90.00
_cell.angle_beta   90.00
_cell.angle_gamma   90.00
#
_symmetry.space_group_name_H-M   'P 1'
#
loop_
_entity.id
_entity.type
_entity.pdbx_description
1 polymer ?
#
loop_
_entity_poly.entity_id
_entity_poly.type
_entity_poly.pdbx_seq_one_letter_code
_entity_poly.pdbx_strand_id
1 'polypeptide(L)'
;MATPDQKSPNVLLQNLCCRILGRNEADVAQQFQYAVRVIGSNFAPTVERDEFLVAEKIKKELIRQRREADAALFSELHRKLHSQGVLKNKWSILYLLLSLSEDPRRQPSKVSSYATLFAQALPRDAHSTPYYYARPQTLPLSYQDRSTQSAQSSGSVGSSGISSIGLCALSGPTPAPQSLLPGQSHQAPGAGDCLRQQLGSRLAWTLTANQPSSQATTSKGIPNALSRNMTRSRREGDTGGPMEVTEAALVRDILYVFQGIDGKNIKMSNTDSCYKVEGKANLSRSLRDTAVRLSELGWLHNKIRRYTDQRSLDRSFGLVGQSFCAALHQELREYYRLLSVLHSQLQLEDDQGVNLGLESSLTLRRLLVWTYDPKIRLKTLAALVDHCQGRKGGELASAVHAYTKTGDPYMRSLVQHILSLVSHPVLSFLYRWIYDGELEDTYHEFFVASDPTVKTDRLWHDKYTLRKSMIPSFITMDQSRKVLLIGKSINFLHQVCHDQTPTTKMIAVTKSAESPQDAADLFTDLENAFQGKIDAAYFETSKYLLDVLNKKYSLLDHMQAMRRYLLLGQGDFIRHLMDLLKPELVRPATTLYQHNLTGILETAVRATNAQFDSPEILRRLDVRLLEVSPGDTGWDVFSLDYHVDGPIATVFTRECMSHYLRVFNFLWRAKRMEYILTDIRKGHMCNAKLLRNMPEFSGVLHQCHILASEMVHFIHQMQYYITFEVLECSWDELWNKVQQAQDLDHIIAAHEVFLDTIISRCLLDSDSRALLNQLRAVFDQIIELQNAQDAIYRAALEELQRRLQFEEKKKQREIEGQWGVTAAEEEEENKRIGEFKESIPKMCSQLRILTHFYQGIVQQFLVLLTTSSDESLRFLSFRLDFNEHYKAREPRLRVSLGTRGRRSSHT
;
A
#
# COMPACT_ATOMS: atom_id res chain seq x y z
N MET A 1 -48.81 21.29 12.03
CA MET A 1 -47.87 21.70 13.09
C MET A 1 -47.25 20.43 13.65
N ALA A 2 -45.92 20.31 13.68
CA ALA A 2 -45.25 19.23 14.38
C ALA A 2 -45.06 19.63 15.85
N THR A 3 -45.32 18.72 16.79
CA THR A 3 -44.96 18.91 18.20
C THR A 3 -43.42 18.94 18.31
N PRO A 4 -42.80 20.01 18.84
CA PRO A 4 -41.36 20.04 19.00
C PRO A 4 -40.92 18.96 19.99
N ASP A 5 -39.90 18.18 19.62
CA ASP A 5 -39.46 17.05 20.42
C ASP A 5 -38.81 17.56 21.73
N GLN A 6 -39.51 17.35 22.85
CA GLN A 6 -39.15 17.84 24.19
C GLN A 6 -37.81 17.29 24.74
N LYS A 7 -37.14 16.44 23.95
CA LYS A 7 -35.87 15.77 24.24
C LYS A 7 -34.65 16.50 23.68
N SER A 8 -34.85 17.57 22.90
CA SER A 8 -33.74 18.40 22.39
C SER A 8 -33.00 19.11 23.53
N PRO A 9 -31.65 19.01 23.61
CA PRO A 9 -30.89 19.69 24.67
C PRO A 9 -31.03 21.22 24.60
N ASN A 10 -31.28 21.79 23.43
CA ASN A 10 -31.49 23.22 23.27
C ASN A 10 -32.83 23.67 23.89
N VAL A 11 -33.89 22.87 23.74
CA VAL A 11 -35.20 23.14 24.38
C VAL A 11 -35.08 22.99 25.90
N LEU A 12 -34.30 22.02 26.38
CA LEU A 12 -34.02 21.84 27.81
C LEU A 12 -33.18 23.00 28.39
N LEU A 13 -32.22 23.54 27.64
CA LEU A 13 -31.48 24.75 28.03
C LEU A 13 -32.38 25.99 28.09
N GLN A 14 -33.29 26.17 27.12
CA GLN A 14 -34.26 27.26 27.11
C GLN A 14 -35.17 27.20 28.35
N ASN A 15 -35.71 26.01 28.64
CA ASN A 15 -36.47 25.73 29.86
C ASN A 15 -35.67 26.02 31.14
N LEU A 16 -34.39 25.65 31.19
CA LEU A 16 -33.51 25.92 32.33
C LEU A 16 -33.32 27.44 32.54
N CYS A 17 -33.06 28.20 31.48
CA CYS A 17 -32.93 29.66 31.57
C CYS A 17 -34.24 30.32 32.04
N CYS A 18 -35.40 29.89 31.54
CA CYS A 18 -36.71 30.36 32.01
C CYS A 18 -36.96 30.02 33.50
N ARG A 19 -36.57 28.82 33.95
CA ARG A 19 -36.74 28.37 35.34
C ARG A 19 -35.80 29.05 36.33
N ILE A 20 -34.59 29.43 35.91
CA ILE A 20 -33.63 30.20 36.74
C ILE A 20 -34.02 31.68 36.80
N LEU A 21 -34.45 32.27 35.68
CA LEU A 21 -34.71 33.72 35.59
C LEU A 21 -36.16 34.12 35.93
N GLY A 22 -37.09 33.16 35.99
CA GLY A 22 -38.50 33.41 36.29
C GLY A 22 -39.25 34.18 35.19
N ARG A 23 -38.83 34.05 33.93
CA ARG A 23 -39.34 34.83 32.78
C ARG A 23 -39.75 33.94 31.61
N ASN A 24 -40.65 34.48 30.77
CA ASN A 24 -41.10 33.82 29.54
C ASN A 24 -39.97 33.72 28.50
N GLU A 25 -40.11 32.77 27.58
CA GLU A 25 -39.10 32.42 26.58
C GLU A 25 -38.57 33.61 25.76
N ALA A 26 -39.43 34.57 25.41
CA ALA A 26 -39.07 35.75 24.63
C ALA A 26 -38.08 36.68 25.37
N ASP A 27 -38.27 36.92 26.67
CA ASP A 27 -37.41 37.80 27.48
C ASP A 27 -36.04 37.18 27.79
N VAL A 28 -35.94 35.86 27.62
CA VAL A 28 -34.78 35.04 28.00
C VAL A 28 -33.81 34.85 26.83
N ALA A 29 -34.21 35.21 25.60
CA ALA A 29 -33.50 34.92 24.35
C ALA A 29 -32.00 35.27 24.37
N GLN A 30 -31.59 36.42 24.94
CA GLN A 30 -30.18 36.82 24.98
C GLN A 30 -29.33 36.01 25.98
N GLN A 31 -29.93 35.58 27.10
CA GLN A 31 -29.26 34.68 28.06
C GLN A 31 -29.21 33.24 27.52
N PHE A 32 -30.25 32.82 26.82
CA PHE A 32 -30.27 31.56 26.08
C PHE A 32 -29.21 31.52 24.97
N GLN A 33 -29.04 32.60 24.20
CA GLN A 33 -27.99 32.71 23.18
C GLN A 33 -26.58 32.58 23.78
N TYR A 34 -26.34 33.16 24.97
CA TYR A 34 -25.10 32.98 25.71
C TYR A 34 -24.91 31.52 26.19
N ALA A 35 -25.94 30.91 26.77
CA ALA A 35 -25.90 29.53 27.23
C ALA A 35 -25.63 28.54 26.07
N VAL A 36 -26.30 28.72 24.93
CA VAL A 36 -26.07 27.91 23.71
C VAL A 36 -24.64 28.10 23.18
N ARG A 37 -24.08 29.33 23.23
CA ARG A 37 -22.69 29.57 22.84
C ARG A 37 -21.69 28.79 23.70
N VAL A 38 -21.88 28.79 25.03
CA VAL A 38 -20.97 28.11 25.98
C VAL A 38 -21.12 26.59 25.94
N ILE A 39 -22.36 26.07 25.97
CA ILE A 39 -22.60 24.62 25.95
C ILE A 39 -22.30 24.02 24.57
N GLY A 40 -22.55 24.76 23.49
CA GLY A 40 -22.27 24.33 22.12
C GLY A 40 -20.77 24.16 21.83
N SER A 41 -19.90 25.03 22.36
CA SER A 41 -18.44 24.90 22.19
C SER A 41 -17.81 23.85 23.11
N ASN A 42 -18.50 23.43 24.18
CA ASN A 42 -17.96 22.58 25.25
C ASN A 42 -18.86 21.36 25.52
N PHE A 43 -19.52 20.81 24.49
CA PHE A 43 -20.49 19.73 24.63
C PHE A 43 -19.85 18.36 25.00
N ALA A 44 -18.58 18.15 24.65
CA ALA A 44 -17.81 16.97 25.03
C ALA A 44 -17.14 17.15 26.42
N PRO A 45 -17.11 16.12 27.28
CA PRO A 45 -16.40 16.18 28.56
C PRO A 45 -14.88 16.22 28.32
N THR A 46 -14.20 17.16 28.98
CA THR A 46 -12.74 17.39 28.84
C THR A 46 -11.88 16.55 29.79
N VAL A 47 -12.51 15.80 30.69
CA VAL A 47 -11.85 14.91 31.68
C VAL A 47 -12.53 13.56 31.70
N GLU A 48 -11.80 12.53 32.17
CA GLU A 48 -12.37 11.19 32.28
C GLU A 48 -13.43 11.03 33.38
N ARG A 49 -14.38 10.13 33.14
CA ARG A 49 -15.64 10.01 33.89
C ARG A 49 -15.55 9.13 35.14
N ASP A 50 -14.59 9.41 36.01
CA ASP A 50 -14.41 8.67 37.27
C ASP A 50 -15.47 9.05 38.33
N GLU A 51 -16.49 8.19 38.51
CA GLU A 51 -17.54 8.35 39.54
C GLU A 51 -16.99 8.26 40.98
N PHE A 52 -15.96 7.45 41.20
CA PHE A 52 -15.38 7.23 42.53
C PHE A 52 -14.58 8.46 42.99
N LEU A 53 -13.75 9.05 42.13
CA LEU A 53 -13.00 10.26 42.46
C LEU A 53 -13.91 11.45 42.80
N VAL A 54 -15.04 11.59 42.10
CA VAL A 54 -16.03 12.66 42.41
C VAL A 54 -16.74 12.38 43.74
N ALA A 55 -17.13 11.13 44.01
CA ALA A 55 -17.72 10.76 45.30
C ALA A 55 -16.75 10.99 46.47
N GLU A 56 -15.46 10.66 46.32
CA GLU A 56 -14.42 10.93 47.33
C GLU A 56 -14.15 12.42 47.51
N LYS A 57 -14.22 13.23 46.45
CA LYS A 57 -14.16 14.70 46.57
C LYS A 57 -15.33 15.27 47.37
N ILE A 58 -16.57 14.78 47.14
CA ILE A 58 -17.75 15.20 47.90
C ILE A 58 -17.61 14.83 49.39
N LYS A 59 -17.17 13.60 49.71
CA LYS A 59 -16.92 13.20 51.11
C LYS A 59 -15.86 14.09 51.77
N LYS A 60 -14.73 14.32 51.10
CA LYS A 60 -13.62 15.16 51.61
C LYS A 60 -14.05 16.60 51.82
N GLU A 61 -14.92 17.14 50.97
CA GLU A 61 -15.48 18.49 51.13
C GLU A 61 -16.46 18.57 52.32
N LEU A 62 -17.33 17.57 52.51
CA LEU A 62 -18.20 17.48 53.70
C LEU A 62 -17.39 17.34 55.00
N ILE A 63 -16.31 16.54 55.00
CA ILE A 63 -15.39 16.40 56.12
C ILE A 63 -14.62 17.72 56.37
N ARG A 64 -14.18 18.43 55.31
CA ARG A 64 -13.56 19.77 55.41
C ARG A 64 -14.51 20.78 56.08
N GLN A 65 -15.81 20.65 55.84
CA GLN A 65 -16.87 21.43 56.49
C GLN A 65 -17.23 20.95 57.91
N ARG A 66 -16.52 19.96 58.48
CA ARG A 66 -16.85 19.29 59.76
C ARG A 66 -18.26 18.67 59.78
N ARG A 67 -18.74 18.19 58.63
CA ARG A 67 -20.05 17.53 58.44
C ARG A 67 -19.87 16.02 58.21
N GLU A 68 -19.22 15.37 59.16
CA GLU A 68 -18.80 13.96 59.04
C GLU A 68 -20.00 13.00 58.96
N ALA A 69 -21.07 13.26 59.72
CA ALA A 69 -22.33 12.51 59.64
C ALA A 69 -22.97 12.59 58.23
N ASP A 70 -22.90 13.76 57.58
CA ASP A 70 -23.39 13.92 56.20
C ASP A 70 -22.50 13.20 55.17
N ALA A 71 -21.19 13.07 55.42
CA ALA A 71 -20.29 12.29 54.56
C ALA A 71 -20.57 10.77 54.65
N ALA A 72 -20.95 10.29 55.83
CA ALA A 72 -21.45 8.93 56.03
C ALA A 72 -22.82 8.73 55.33
N LEU A 73 -23.77 9.64 55.54
CA LEU A 73 -25.09 9.60 54.90
C LEU A 73 -24.98 9.69 53.36
N PHE A 74 -24.11 10.54 52.82
CA PHE A 74 -23.81 10.60 51.39
C PHE A 74 -23.30 9.26 50.86
N SER A 75 -22.48 8.53 51.64
CA SER A 75 -22.00 7.20 51.24
C SER A 75 -23.14 6.18 51.14
N GLU A 76 -24.15 6.24 52.02
CA GLU A 76 -25.38 5.45 51.86
C GLU A 76 -26.22 5.86 50.65
N LEU A 77 -26.42 7.16 50.45
CA LEU A 77 -27.21 7.69 49.34
C LEU A 77 -26.56 7.35 48.00
N HIS A 78 -25.23 7.40 47.91
CA HIS A 78 -24.46 6.96 46.75
C HIS A 78 -24.65 5.46 46.47
N ARG A 79 -24.69 4.62 47.52
CA ARG A 79 -25.00 3.18 47.40
C ARG A 79 -26.45 2.94 46.96
N LYS A 80 -27.41 3.69 47.50
CA LYS A 80 -28.83 3.64 47.09
C LYS A 80 -28.99 4.04 45.61
N LEU A 81 -28.33 5.10 45.16
CA LEU A 81 -28.28 5.54 43.76
C LEU A 81 -27.65 4.50 42.83
N HIS A 82 -26.69 3.71 43.31
CA HIS A 82 -26.15 2.56 42.57
C HIS A 82 -27.16 1.41 42.43
N SER A 83 -27.89 1.08 43.51
CA SER A 83 -28.85 -0.04 43.50
C SER A 83 -30.09 0.17 42.60
N GLN A 84 -30.43 1.41 42.26
CA GLN A 84 -31.68 1.73 41.54
C GLN A 84 -31.56 1.73 40.01
N GLY A 85 -30.35 1.73 39.43
CA GLY A 85 -30.11 1.53 37.99
C GLY A 85 -30.61 2.60 37.00
N VAL A 86 -31.55 3.49 37.40
CA VAL A 86 -32.25 4.43 36.52
C VAL A 86 -31.38 5.53 35.88
N LEU A 87 -30.16 5.77 36.38
CA LEU A 87 -29.33 6.91 35.98
C LEU A 87 -28.04 6.45 35.24
N LYS A 88 -27.98 6.70 33.92
CA LYS A 88 -26.88 6.23 33.05
C LYS A 88 -25.54 6.93 33.24
N ASN A 89 -25.52 8.21 33.60
CA ASN A 89 -24.30 9.02 33.80
C ASN A 89 -24.34 9.65 35.21
N LYS A 90 -23.94 8.92 36.26
CA LYS A 90 -23.97 9.46 37.64
C LYS A 90 -22.84 10.47 37.85
N TRP A 91 -21.70 10.24 37.20
CA TRP A 91 -20.56 11.17 37.16
C TRP A 91 -20.98 12.62 36.91
N SER A 92 -21.73 12.87 35.83
CA SER A 92 -22.10 14.22 35.39
C SER A 92 -22.96 14.97 36.40
N ILE A 93 -23.93 14.29 37.05
CA ILE A 93 -24.80 14.94 38.03
C ILE A 93 -24.06 15.17 39.36
N LEU A 94 -23.21 14.22 39.80
CA LEU A 94 -22.40 14.40 41.01
C LEU A 94 -21.37 15.52 40.85
N TYR A 95 -20.74 15.62 39.66
CA TYR A 95 -19.81 16.69 39.35
C TYR A 95 -20.50 18.07 39.30
N LEU A 96 -21.69 18.15 38.70
CA LEU A 96 -22.49 19.38 38.67
C LEU A 96 -22.93 19.78 40.09
N LEU A 97 -23.44 18.85 40.90
CA LEU A 97 -23.86 19.12 42.28
C LEU A 97 -22.68 19.55 43.17
N LEU A 98 -21.49 18.97 42.99
CA LEU A 98 -20.27 19.43 43.66
C LEU A 98 -19.90 20.86 43.23
N SER A 99 -19.95 21.15 41.93
CA SER A 99 -19.66 22.49 41.39
C SER A 99 -20.69 23.57 41.75
N LEU A 100 -21.89 23.16 42.17
CA LEU A 100 -22.96 24.04 42.68
C LEU A 100 -23.04 24.05 44.22
N SER A 101 -22.19 23.29 44.92
CA SER A 101 -22.19 23.25 46.37
C SER A 101 -21.46 24.45 46.97
N GLU A 102 -22.19 25.25 47.76
CA GLU A 102 -21.65 26.41 48.47
C GLU A 102 -21.51 26.09 49.97
N ASP A 103 -20.41 26.55 50.59
CA ASP A 103 -20.14 26.39 52.02
C ASP A 103 -20.79 27.55 52.78
N PRO A 104 -21.89 27.35 53.54
CA PRO A 104 -22.71 28.43 54.11
C PRO A 104 -21.99 29.24 55.21
N ARG A 105 -20.74 28.92 55.55
CA ARG A 105 -19.89 29.70 56.46
C ARG A 105 -18.81 30.52 55.74
N ARG A 106 -18.76 30.50 54.41
CA ARG A 106 -17.68 31.14 53.63
C ARG A 106 -18.13 32.51 53.08
N GLN A 107 -17.62 33.58 53.67
CA GLN A 107 -17.77 34.94 53.12
C GLN A 107 -17.17 35.03 51.70
N PRO A 108 -17.80 35.76 50.75
CA PRO A 108 -17.34 35.85 49.36
C PRO A 108 -16.14 36.80 49.22
N SER A 109 -14.94 36.33 49.58
CA SER A 109 -13.69 37.09 49.42
C SER A 109 -12.57 36.29 48.75
N LYS A 110 -11.51 37.00 48.35
CA LYS A 110 -10.63 36.67 47.23
C LYS A 110 -9.61 35.55 47.50
N VAL A 111 -9.64 34.54 46.61
CA VAL A 111 -8.49 33.80 46.04
C VAL A 111 -7.83 32.67 46.87
N SER A 112 -7.50 31.59 46.14
CA SER A 112 -6.60 30.47 46.44
C SER A 112 -7.07 29.29 47.33
N SER A 113 -6.79 28.09 46.83
CA SER A 113 -6.39 26.90 47.60
C SER A 113 -5.66 25.92 46.66
N TYR A 114 -4.81 25.05 47.20
CA TYR A 114 -3.87 24.20 46.47
C TYR A 114 -4.52 22.98 45.77
N ALA A 115 -5.48 23.21 44.88
CA ALA A 115 -6.18 22.15 44.16
C ALA A 115 -5.24 21.19 43.38
N THR A 116 -4.11 21.69 42.89
CA THR A 116 -3.08 20.92 42.18
C THR A 116 -2.33 19.90 43.04
N LEU A 117 -2.43 19.95 44.38
CA LEU A 117 -1.82 18.96 45.28
C LEU A 117 -2.74 17.77 45.58
N PHE A 118 -3.98 17.79 45.11
CA PHE A 118 -4.97 16.73 45.33
C PHE A 118 -5.36 16.06 44.00
N ALA A 119 -5.74 14.78 44.07
CA ALA A 119 -6.10 13.98 42.89
C ALA A 119 -7.15 14.70 42.01
N GLN A 120 -6.76 14.98 40.77
CA GLN A 120 -7.65 15.53 39.74
C GLN A 120 -8.12 14.43 38.80
N ALA A 121 -9.24 14.67 38.11
CA ALA A 121 -9.69 13.77 37.06
C ALA A 121 -8.67 13.82 35.92
N LEU A 122 -8.38 12.67 35.31
CA LEU A 122 -7.39 12.58 34.23
C LEU A 122 -7.85 13.45 33.04
N PRO A 123 -6.97 14.30 32.46
CA PRO A 123 -7.25 14.99 31.21
C PRO A 123 -7.53 13.98 30.11
N ARG A 124 -8.55 14.24 29.28
CA ARG A 124 -8.87 13.34 28.16
C ARG A 124 -7.84 13.37 27.02
N ASP A 125 -6.93 14.34 27.06
CA ASP A 125 -5.85 14.53 26.08
C ASP A 125 -4.85 13.37 26.01
N ALA A 126 -4.88 12.43 26.98
CA ALA A 126 -4.15 11.17 26.95
C ALA A 126 -4.78 10.09 26.05
N HIS A 127 -5.96 10.36 25.46
CA HIS A 127 -6.67 9.48 24.54
C HIS A 127 -7.09 10.22 23.27
N SER A 128 -7.14 9.51 22.15
CA SER A 128 -7.10 10.08 20.79
C SER A 128 -8.37 10.79 20.33
N THR A 129 -8.65 11.99 20.86
CA THR A 129 -9.65 12.93 20.32
C THR A 129 -9.02 14.31 20.06
N PRO A 130 -8.77 14.70 18.80
CA PRO A 130 -8.09 15.95 18.50
C PRO A 130 -9.00 17.18 18.68
N TYR A 131 -8.49 18.24 19.31
CA TYR A 131 -9.15 19.55 19.35
C TYR A 131 -8.15 20.69 19.17
N TYR A 132 -8.43 21.60 18.24
CA TYR A 132 -7.55 22.73 17.92
C TYR A 132 -7.57 23.79 19.04
N TYR A 133 -6.43 24.03 19.69
CA TYR A 133 -6.34 24.99 20.79
C TYR A 133 -6.10 26.42 20.32
N ALA A 134 -7.15 27.08 19.83
CA ALA A 134 -7.15 28.53 19.58
C ALA A 134 -7.20 29.31 20.91
N ARG A 135 -6.05 29.53 21.54
CA ARG A 135 -5.93 30.17 22.87
C ARG A 135 -6.32 31.66 22.82
N PRO A 136 -7.36 32.12 23.54
CA PRO A 136 -7.66 33.54 23.63
C PRO A 136 -6.55 34.31 24.34
N GLN A 137 -6.23 35.51 23.84
CA GLN A 137 -5.29 36.42 24.50
C GLN A 137 -5.94 37.00 25.77
N THR A 138 -5.35 36.76 26.94
CA THR A 138 -5.73 37.48 28.16
C THR A 138 -5.15 38.88 28.13
N LEU A 139 -6.03 39.88 28.10
CA LEU A 139 -5.68 41.30 28.13
C LEU A 139 -4.80 41.64 29.36
N PRO A 140 -3.66 42.35 29.19
CA PRO A 140 -2.90 42.86 30.32
C PRO A 140 -3.70 43.90 31.12
N LEU A 141 -3.70 43.78 32.44
CA LEU A 141 -4.18 44.84 33.32
C LEU A 141 -3.14 45.97 33.35
N SER A 142 -3.48 47.13 32.79
CA SER A 142 -2.61 48.29 32.74
C SER A 142 -2.49 48.96 34.12
N TYR A 143 -1.34 48.79 34.78
CA TYR A 143 -0.85 49.83 35.70
C TYR A 143 -0.33 50.98 34.85
N GLN A 144 -0.80 52.20 35.12
CA GLN A 144 -0.41 53.42 34.42
C GLN A 144 0.13 54.41 35.43
N ASP A 145 1.40 54.81 35.30
CA ASP A 145 1.92 55.94 36.08
C ASP A 145 2.83 56.86 35.24
N ARG A 146 2.23 57.99 34.88
CA ARG A 146 2.78 59.34 34.63
C ARG A 146 3.92 59.64 33.64
N SER A 147 3.73 60.84 33.06
CA SER A 147 4.70 61.74 32.41
C SER A 147 5.11 61.41 30.96
N THR A 148 5.11 62.35 30.01
CA THR A 148 4.43 63.69 29.95
C THR A 148 4.36 64.16 28.49
N GLN A 149 3.30 64.92 28.13
CA GLN A 149 3.23 65.86 26.99
C GLN A 149 3.31 65.24 25.55
N SER A 150 2.71 65.81 24.50
CA SER A 150 1.73 66.90 24.37
C SER A 150 1.01 66.87 23.00
N ALA A 151 0.17 67.88 22.75
CA ALA A 151 -0.45 68.27 21.48
C ALA A 151 -1.69 67.51 20.99
N GLN A 152 -2.55 68.27 20.30
CA GLN A 152 -3.86 67.90 19.77
C GLN A 152 -3.87 68.12 18.25
N SER A 153 -4.79 67.48 17.51
CA SER A 153 -5.66 68.16 16.51
C SER A 153 -6.54 67.14 15.77
N SER A 154 -7.46 67.65 14.96
CA SER A 154 -8.62 66.92 14.44
C SER A 154 -8.72 66.93 12.92
N GLY A 155 -8.94 65.75 12.33
CA GLY A 155 -9.96 65.55 11.30
C GLY A 155 -9.62 65.78 9.82
N SER A 156 -10.28 64.95 9.00
CA SER A 156 -10.84 65.26 7.68
C SER A 156 -9.92 65.37 6.44
N VAL A 157 -10.05 64.36 5.56
CA VAL A 157 -10.17 64.45 4.08
C VAL A 157 -9.05 65.15 3.29
N GLY A 158 -8.38 64.40 2.39
CA GLY A 158 -7.57 65.00 1.33
C GLY A 158 -6.70 64.03 0.52
N SER A 159 -7.00 63.93 -0.78
CA SER A 159 -6.12 63.46 -1.88
C SER A 159 -4.76 64.20 -1.88
N SER A 160 -3.63 63.74 -2.45
CA SER A 160 -3.33 62.86 -3.61
C SER A 160 -1.87 62.34 -3.47
N GLY A 161 -1.31 61.39 -4.25
CA GLY A 161 -1.78 60.54 -5.36
C GLY A 161 -0.63 60.22 -6.36
N ILE A 162 -0.75 59.13 -7.14
CA ILE A 162 0.01 58.77 -8.39
C ILE A 162 1.57 58.73 -8.32
N SER A 163 2.34 57.81 -8.94
CA SER A 163 2.20 56.89 -10.10
C SER A 163 3.24 55.74 -9.95
N SER A 164 3.36 54.67 -10.75
CA SER A 164 2.56 53.91 -11.75
C SER A 164 3.33 52.60 -12.04
N ILE A 165 2.69 51.44 -12.26
CA ILE A 165 2.33 50.75 -13.53
C ILE A 165 1.77 49.38 -13.02
N GLY A 166 0.64 48.81 -13.43
CA GLY A 166 0.22 48.40 -14.79
C GLY A 166 0.42 46.87 -14.93
N LEU A 167 -0.50 46.04 -15.44
CA LEU A 167 -1.80 46.26 -16.10
C LEU A 167 -2.83 45.18 -15.70
N CYS A 168 -4.12 45.44 -15.94
CA CYS A 168 -5.25 44.59 -15.57
C CYS A 168 -6.01 44.04 -16.80
N ALA A 169 -6.81 42.99 -16.60
CA ALA A 169 -7.96 42.68 -17.45
C ALA A 169 -9.16 43.60 -17.11
N LEU A 170 -10.09 43.80 -18.05
CA LEU A 170 -11.31 44.60 -17.85
C LEU A 170 -12.47 44.13 -18.75
N SER A 171 -13.69 44.56 -18.43
CA SER A 171 -14.96 44.13 -19.02
C SER A 171 -15.94 45.30 -19.17
N GLY A 172 -16.91 45.22 -20.10
CA GLY A 172 -17.96 46.25 -20.26
C GLY A 172 -18.89 46.05 -21.48
N PRO A 173 -20.17 46.48 -21.45
CA PRO A 173 -21.12 46.28 -22.56
C PRO A 173 -21.74 47.57 -23.18
N THR A 174 -22.07 47.51 -24.49
CA THR A 174 -23.07 48.33 -25.25
C THR A 174 -22.87 49.86 -25.36
N PRO A 175 -23.47 50.58 -26.36
CA PRO A 175 -24.48 50.18 -27.35
C PRO A 175 -24.07 50.35 -28.85
N ALA A 176 -25.08 50.33 -29.74
CA ALA A 176 -25.07 50.27 -31.22
C ALA A 176 -24.85 51.67 -31.91
N PRO A 177 -24.79 51.84 -33.27
CA PRO A 177 -25.32 50.97 -34.34
C PRO A 177 -24.58 50.82 -35.69
N GLN A 178 -25.02 49.81 -36.47
CA GLN A 178 -24.94 49.65 -37.95
C GLN A 178 -23.55 49.45 -38.61
N SER A 179 -23.38 48.66 -39.68
CA SER A 179 -24.30 47.81 -40.49
C SER A 179 -23.58 46.66 -41.23
N LEU A 180 -24.30 45.92 -42.09
CA LEU A 180 -23.85 44.95 -43.12
C LEU A 180 -23.49 43.50 -42.70
N LEU A 181 -24.57 42.75 -42.46
CA LEU A 181 -24.88 41.39 -42.95
C LEU A 181 -24.10 40.14 -42.43
N PRO A 182 -24.75 38.95 -42.34
CA PRO A 182 -24.22 37.82 -41.58
C PRO A 182 -23.99 36.52 -42.38
N GLY A 183 -23.26 35.57 -41.78
CA GLY A 183 -23.29 34.14 -42.15
C GLY A 183 -24.33 33.36 -41.33
N GLN A 184 -24.31 32.01 -41.40
CA GLN A 184 -25.11 31.16 -40.51
C GLN A 184 -24.53 29.75 -40.30
N SER A 185 -25.03 29.05 -39.27
CA SER A 185 -24.51 27.77 -38.78
C SER A 185 -25.63 26.90 -38.15
N HIS A 186 -25.39 25.58 -38.13
CA HIS A 186 -26.00 24.51 -37.30
C HIS A 186 -27.52 24.49 -36.95
N GLN A 187 -28.15 23.38 -37.36
CA GLN A 187 -29.13 22.52 -36.63
C GLN A 187 -30.49 23.07 -36.09
N ALA A 188 -31.56 22.40 -36.53
CA ALA A 188 -32.86 22.12 -35.85
C ALA A 188 -33.74 23.32 -35.39
N PRO A 189 -35.04 23.32 -35.75
CA PRO A 189 -36.04 22.49 -35.05
C PRO A 189 -37.02 21.78 -36.01
N GLY A 190 -38.21 21.37 -35.55
CA GLY A 190 -39.20 20.64 -36.35
C GLY A 190 -40.67 20.98 -36.06
N ALA A 191 -41.57 20.26 -36.75
CA ALA A 191 -43.05 20.25 -36.65
C ALA A 191 -43.81 21.56 -36.96
N GLY A 192 -44.53 21.58 -38.08
CA GLY A 192 -45.50 22.62 -38.47
C GLY A 192 -46.09 22.33 -39.87
N ASP A 193 -47.40 22.49 -40.03
CA ASP A 193 -48.17 21.92 -41.15
C ASP A 193 -48.67 22.93 -42.22
N CYS A 194 -49.13 22.36 -43.35
CA CYS A 194 -50.10 22.90 -44.32
C CYS A 194 -49.72 23.91 -45.45
N LEU A 195 -49.69 23.33 -46.67
CA LEU A 195 -50.43 23.74 -47.90
C LEU A 195 -49.86 24.74 -48.94
N ARG A 196 -49.83 24.23 -50.20
CA ARG A 196 -49.87 24.91 -51.53
C ARG A 196 -48.60 25.71 -51.97
N GLN A 197 -48.20 25.74 -53.25
CA GLN A 197 -48.78 25.17 -54.48
C GLN A 197 -47.74 24.90 -55.61
N GLN A 198 -47.95 23.81 -56.37
CA GLN A 198 -47.48 23.46 -57.75
C GLN A 198 -46.24 24.15 -58.38
N LEU A 199 -45.25 23.34 -58.79
CA LEU A 199 -45.07 22.91 -60.21
C LEU A 199 -44.04 21.75 -60.32
N GLY A 200 -43.91 21.11 -61.50
CA GLY A 200 -43.18 19.85 -61.70
C GLY A 200 -41.69 19.98 -62.11
N SER A 201 -40.99 18.90 -62.50
CA SER A 201 -41.48 17.53 -62.78
C SER A 201 -40.38 16.44 -62.84
N ARG A 202 -40.75 15.19 -62.48
CA ARG A 202 -40.07 13.89 -62.79
C ARG A 202 -38.65 13.71 -62.23
N LEU A 203 -38.40 12.99 -61.13
CA LEU A 203 -38.74 11.59 -60.72
C LEU A 203 -37.99 10.48 -61.46
N ALA A 204 -37.24 9.69 -60.68
CA ALA A 204 -37.02 8.25 -60.87
C ALA A 204 -37.87 7.47 -59.84
N TRP A 205 -38.07 6.16 -60.00
CA TRP A 205 -38.06 5.13 -58.93
C TRP A 205 -38.57 3.72 -59.35
N THR A 206 -38.02 2.69 -58.67
CA THR A 206 -38.61 1.42 -58.15
C THR A 206 -39.33 0.34 -59.01
N LEU A 207 -38.81 -0.90 -58.84
CA LEU A 207 -39.45 -2.14 -58.31
C LEU A 207 -40.36 -3.09 -59.14
N THR A 208 -39.87 -4.34 -59.25
CA THR A 208 -40.49 -5.67 -59.01
C THR A 208 -41.96 -6.01 -59.36
N ALA A 209 -42.08 -7.02 -60.25
CA ALA A 209 -42.86 -8.26 -60.14
C ALA A 209 -44.39 -8.25 -59.86
N ASN A 210 -45.20 -8.63 -60.89
CA ASN A 210 -45.94 -9.90 -60.91
C ASN A 210 -46.59 -10.21 -62.29
N GLN A 211 -47.01 -11.46 -62.50
CA GLN A 211 -47.84 -11.97 -63.62
C GLN A 211 -49.36 -11.89 -63.26
N PRO A 212 -50.37 -12.24 -64.13
CA PRO A 212 -50.30 -12.97 -65.43
C PRO A 212 -51.23 -12.48 -66.59
N SER A 213 -51.21 -13.25 -67.69
CA SER A 213 -52.36 -13.67 -68.54
C SER A 213 -52.67 -12.99 -69.91
N SER A 214 -52.56 -13.84 -70.96
CA SER A 214 -53.44 -14.04 -72.14
C SER A 214 -53.65 -13.01 -73.27
N GLN A 215 -53.36 -13.48 -74.51
CA GLN A 215 -54.04 -13.18 -75.81
C GLN A 215 -53.88 -11.75 -76.40
N ALA A 216 -53.80 -11.49 -77.72
CA ALA A 216 -53.60 -12.26 -78.98
C ALA A 216 -53.46 -11.20 -80.16
N THR A 217 -53.02 -11.41 -81.42
CA THR A 217 -52.45 -12.53 -82.21
C THR A 217 -51.83 -11.98 -83.54
N THR A 218 -50.73 -12.57 -84.07
CA THR A 218 -50.19 -12.42 -85.47
C THR A 218 -49.71 -11.00 -85.91
N SER A 219 -48.83 -10.75 -86.91
CA SER A 219 -47.83 -11.48 -87.75
C SER A 219 -46.83 -10.41 -88.29
N LYS A 220 -45.65 -10.62 -88.94
CA LYS A 220 -45.16 -11.60 -89.96
C LYS A 220 -43.60 -11.74 -89.91
N GLY A 221 -43.05 -12.65 -90.75
CA GLY A 221 -41.65 -13.10 -90.97
C GLY A 221 -40.46 -12.11 -90.79
N ILE A 222 -39.29 -12.56 -90.28
CA ILE A 222 -38.23 -13.39 -90.96
C ILE A 222 -37.54 -12.62 -92.12
N PRO A 223 -36.18 -12.59 -92.30
CA PRO A 223 -35.08 -13.27 -91.56
C PRO A 223 -33.91 -12.35 -91.09
N ASN A 224 -32.92 -13.00 -90.44
CA ASN A 224 -31.51 -12.58 -90.35
C ASN A 224 -30.87 -12.16 -91.70
N ALA A 225 -29.80 -11.34 -91.68
CA ALA A 225 -28.41 -11.86 -91.78
C ALA A 225 -27.29 -10.79 -91.85
N LEU A 226 -26.05 -11.27 -91.67
CA LEU A 226 -24.75 -10.70 -92.05
C LEU A 226 -24.20 -9.46 -91.32
N SER A 227 -23.30 -9.71 -90.36
CA SER A 227 -22.20 -8.80 -90.06
C SER A 227 -21.30 -8.59 -91.27
N ARG A 228 -20.89 -7.35 -91.54
CA ARG A 228 -19.76 -7.04 -92.42
C ARG A 228 -18.48 -6.89 -91.59
N ASN A 229 -17.47 -7.69 -91.88
CA ASN A 229 -16.06 -7.30 -91.73
C ASN A 229 -15.25 -8.03 -92.80
N MET A 230 -14.45 -7.28 -93.57
CA MET A 230 -13.80 -7.77 -94.78
C MET A 230 -12.39 -7.23 -94.90
N THR A 231 -11.38 -8.05 -94.62
CA THR A 231 -10.01 -7.78 -95.08
C THR A 231 -9.17 -9.04 -95.31
N ARG A 232 -9.06 -9.39 -96.61
CA ARG A 232 -8.04 -10.21 -97.27
C ARG A 232 -7.94 -11.72 -96.95
N SER A 233 -7.65 -12.44 -98.05
CA SER A 233 -7.61 -13.90 -98.13
C SER A 233 -6.26 -14.49 -97.67
N ARG A 234 -6.33 -15.76 -97.31
CA ARG A 234 -5.24 -16.68 -96.95
C ARG A 234 -4.45 -17.08 -98.20
N ARG A 235 -3.13 -17.25 -98.08
CA ARG A 235 -2.37 -18.22 -98.88
C ARG A 235 -2.19 -19.48 -98.05
N GLU A 236 -2.32 -20.64 -98.66
CA GLU A 236 -2.18 -21.94 -98.00
C GLU A 236 -0.70 -22.32 -97.86
N GLY A 237 -0.40 -23.22 -96.91
CA GLY A 237 0.94 -23.76 -96.70
C GLY A 237 1.57 -23.48 -95.32
N ASP A 238 0.91 -23.90 -94.24
CA ASP A 238 1.62 -24.53 -93.11
C ASP A 238 0.69 -25.43 -92.27
N THR A 239 1.24 -26.50 -91.70
CA THR A 239 0.53 -27.49 -90.87
C THR A 239 1.01 -27.42 -89.42
N GLY A 240 0.55 -26.40 -88.68
CA GLY A 240 1.01 -26.17 -87.30
C GLY A 240 0.18 -25.20 -86.44
N GLY A 241 -1.10 -24.99 -86.74
CA GLY A 241 -1.97 -24.08 -85.98
C GLY A 241 -2.31 -24.62 -84.57
N PRO A 242 -2.03 -23.89 -83.47
CA PRO A 242 -2.45 -24.30 -82.13
C PRO A 242 -3.98 -24.24 -81.99
N MET A 243 -4.58 -25.25 -81.34
CA MET A 243 -6.01 -25.24 -81.03
C MET A 243 -6.41 -24.02 -80.20
N GLU A 244 -7.50 -23.36 -80.57
CA GLU A 244 -8.16 -22.39 -79.68
C GLU A 244 -8.77 -23.15 -78.48
N VAL A 245 -8.45 -22.71 -77.27
CA VAL A 245 -8.88 -23.39 -76.05
C VAL A 245 -10.30 -22.96 -75.70
N THR A 246 -11.23 -23.91 -75.64
CA THR A 246 -12.64 -23.64 -75.33
C THR A 246 -12.83 -23.16 -73.89
N GLU A 247 -13.84 -22.33 -73.64
CA GLU A 247 -14.10 -21.77 -72.30
C GLU A 247 -14.33 -22.88 -71.26
N ALA A 248 -15.06 -23.94 -71.62
CA ALA A 248 -15.24 -25.12 -70.77
C ALA A 248 -13.91 -25.80 -70.39
N ALA A 249 -12.93 -25.89 -71.30
CA ALA A 249 -11.62 -26.45 -70.98
C ALA A 249 -10.84 -25.57 -69.98
N LEU A 250 -10.95 -24.25 -70.10
CA LEU A 250 -10.37 -23.30 -69.13
C LEU A 250 -11.05 -23.40 -67.76
N VAL A 251 -12.38 -23.57 -67.72
CA VAL A 251 -13.15 -23.78 -66.49
C VAL A 251 -12.68 -25.03 -65.75
N ARG A 252 -12.52 -26.17 -66.45
CA ARG A 252 -11.99 -27.40 -65.84
C ARG A 252 -10.56 -27.20 -65.31
N ASP A 253 -9.67 -26.56 -66.08
CA ASP A 253 -8.30 -26.24 -65.63
C ASP A 253 -8.26 -25.32 -64.40
N ILE A 254 -9.13 -24.29 -64.35
CA ILE A 254 -9.20 -23.35 -63.22
C ILE A 254 -9.71 -24.05 -61.95
N LEU A 255 -10.62 -25.02 -62.08
CA LEU A 255 -11.09 -25.83 -60.94
C LEU A 255 -9.99 -26.76 -60.38
N TYR A 256 -9.07 -27.26 -61.22
CA TYR A 256 -7.87 -27.96 -60.71
C TYR A 256 -6.91 -26.99 -60.01
N VAL A 257 -6.69 -25.79 -60.58
CA VAL A 257 -5.89 -24.72 -59.94
C VAL A 257 -6.47 -24.30 -58.58
N PHE A 258 -7.79 -24.28 -58.42
CA PHE A 258 -8.45 -24.03 -57.14
C PHE A 258 -8.21 -25.13 -56.09
N GLN A 259 -8.04 -26.39 -56.51
CA GLN A 259 -7.60 -27.50 -55.65
C GLN A 259 -6.08 -27.48 -55.36
N GLY A 260 -5.35 -26.50 -55.90
CA GLY A 260 -3.90 -26.39 -55.80
C GLY A 260 -3.12 -27.25 -56.79
N ILE A 261 -3.79 -27.87 -57.76
CA ILE A 261 -3.23 -28.81 -58.75
C ILE A 261 -2.94 -28.05 -60.06
N ASP A 262 -1.87 -28.41 -60.75
CA ASP A 262 -1.56 -27.84 -62.08
C ASP A 262 -2.56 -28.31 -63.15
N GLY A 263 -3.14 -27.36 -63.88
CA GLY A 263 -4.01 -27.62 -65.02
C GLY A 263 -3.23 -27.84 -66.32
N LYS A 264 -3.95 -28.17 -67.40
CA LYS A 264 -3.35 -28.42 -68.72
C LYS A 264 -2.77 -27.14 -69.33
N ASN A 265 -3.49 -26.02 -69.24
CA ASN A 265 -3.10 -24.72 -69.78
C ASN A 265 -2.55 -23.72 -68.75
N ILE A 266 -2.71 -24.00 -67.44
CA ILE A 266 -2.35 -23.09 -66.34
C ILE A 266 -1.53 -23.86 -65.31
N LYS A 267 -0.29 -23.40 -65.04
CA LYS A 267 0.65 -24.09 -64.15
C LYS A 267 1.30 -23.13 -63.16
N MET A 268 1.71 -23.64 -62.01
CA MET A 268 2.33 -22.89 -60.93
C MET A 268 3.78 -22.52 -61.27
N SER A 269 4.06 -21.23 -61.46
CA SER A 269 5.43 -20.73 -61.59
C SER A 269 6.09 -20.69 -60.21
N ASN A 270 6.95 -21.66 -59.93
CA ASN A 270 7.60 -21.80 -58.63
C ASN A 270 8.65 -20.69 -58.35
N THR A 271 9.06 -19.93 -59.38
CA THR A 271 9.97 -18.77 -59.25
C THR A 271 9.25 -17.47 -58.88
N ASP A 272 8.07 -17.23 -59.43
CA ASP A 272 7.29 -16.01 -59.19
C ASP A 272 6.26 -16.18 -58.07
N SER A 273 6.10 -17.41 -57.57
CA SER A 273 5.01 -17.84 -56.68
C SER A 273 3.61 -17.52 -57.24
N CYS A 274 3.39 -17.65 -58.55
CA CYS A 274 2.09 -17.41 -59.15
C CYS A 274 1.75 -18.37 -60.29
N TYR A 275 0.47 -18.66 -60.46
CA TYR A 275 -0.03 -19.45 -61.59
C TYR A 275 0.06 -18.65 -62.88
N LYS A 276 0.76 -19.19 -63.89
CA LYS A 276 0.90 -18.60 -65.21
C LYS A 276 0.20 -19.47 -66.25
N VAL A 277 -0.55 -18.81 -67.14
CA VAL A 277 -1.12 -19.42 -68.35
C VAL A 277 0.02 -19.65 -69.33
N GLU A 278 0.19 -20.87 -69.86
CA GLU A 278 1.29 -21.17 -70.79
C GLU A 278 1.24 -20.26 -72.03
N GLY A 279 2.44 -19.85 -72.49
CA GLY A 279 2.58 -19.00 -73.69
C GLY A 279 2.15 -19.66 -75.00
N LYS A 280 1.91 -20.98 -74.98
CA LYS A 280 1.47 -21.77 -76.15
C LYS A 280 -0.04 -21.76 -76.37
N ALA A 281 -0.83 -21.30 -75.40
CA ALA A 281 -2.29 -21.22 -75.53
C ALA A 281 -2.72 -19.92 -76.25
N ASN A 282 -3.35 -20.08 -77.42
CA ASN A 282 -3.98 -18.99 -78.17
C ASN A 282 -5.26 -18.54 -77.44
N LEU A 283 -5.08 -17.59 -76.52
CA LEU A 283 -6.13 -17.05 -75.66
C LEU A 283 -6.23 -15.54 -75.84
N SER A 284 -7.46 -15.05 -76.01
CA SER A 284 -7.76 -13.63 -76.08
C SER A 284 -7.33 -12.93 -74.79
N ARG A 285 -6.94 -11.65 -74.90
CA ARG A 285 -6.42 -10.86 -73.77
C ARG A 285 -7.39 -10.81 -72.59
N SER A 286 -8.69 -10.68 -72.88
CA SER A 286 -9.74 -10.68 -71.86
C SER A 286 -9.89 -12.02 -71.14
N LEU A 287 -9.82 -13.15 -71.84
CA LEU A 287 -9.85 -14.48 -71.24
C LEU A 287 -8.61 -14.75 -70.38
N ARG A 288 -7.43 -14.35 -70.87
CA ARG A 288 -6.16 -14.45 -70.13
C ARG A 288 -6.21 -13.60 -68.84
N ASP A 289 -6.70 -12.37 -68.93
CA ASP A 289 -6.87 -11.48 -67.77
C ASP A 289 -7.87 -12.03 -66.73
N THR A 290 -8.95 -12.71 -67.16
CA THR A 290 -9.87 -13.38 -66.21
C THR A 290 -9.26 -14.63 -65.60
N ALA A 291 -8.55 -15.47 -66.38
CA ALA A 291 -7.91 -16.68 -65.88
C ALA A 291 -6.84 -16.35 -64.82
N VAL A 292 -6.02 -15.31 -65.02
CA VAL A 292 -5.04 -14.85 -64.03
C VAL A 292 -5.70 -14.35 -62.74
N ARG A 293 -6.79 -13.56 -62.83
CA ARG A 293 -7.53 -13.07 -61.65
C ARG A 293 -8.16 -14.19 -60.82
N LEU A 294 -8.59 -15.28 -61.47
CA LEU A 294 -9.11 -16.47 -60.81
C LEU A 294 -7.96 -17.28 -60.18
N SER A 295 -6.84 -17.45 -60.90
CA SER A 295 -5.70 -18.26 -60.44
C SER A 295 -4.96 -17.71 -59.20
N GLU A 296 -5.16 -16.42 -58.85
CA GLU A 296 -4.79 -15.86 -57.53
C GLU A 296 -5.37 -16.70 -56.36
N LEU A 297 -6.58 -17.25 -56.52
CA LEU A 297 -7.26 -18.06 -55.52
C LEU A 297 -6.52 -19.38 -55.23
N GLY A 298 -6.03 -20.05 -56.29
CA GLY A 298 -5.22 -21.27 -56.18
C GLY A 298 -3.88 -21.03 -55.49
N TRP A 299 -3.27 -19.84 -55.66
CA TRP A 299 -2.07 -19.48 -54.91
C TRP A 299 -2.36 -19.26 -53.42
N LEU A 300 -3.39 -18.49 -53.09
CA LEU A 300 -3.82 -18.26 -51.71
C LEU A 300 -4.13 -19.58 -51.01
N HIS A 301 -4.82 -20.51 -51.69
CA HIS A 301 -5.09 -21.86 -51.23
C HIS A 301 -3.80 -22.63 -50.91
N ASN A 302 -2.89 -22.74 -51.89
CA ASN A 302 -1.62 -23.46 -51.71
C ASN A 302 -0.71 -22.83 -50.65
N LYS A 303 -0.79 -21.50 -50.42
CA LYS A 303 -0.04 -20.83 -49.36
C LYS A 303 -0.51 -21.25 -47.96
N ILE A 304 -1.83 -21.17 -47.71
CA ILE A 304 -2.42 -21.55 -46.42
C ILE A 304 -2.24 -23.05 -46.17
N ARG A 305 -2.47 -23.88 -47.20
CA ARG A 305 -2.25 -25.32 -47.14
C ARG A 305 -0.81 -25.68 -46.78
N ARG A 306 0.20 -25.13 -47.49
CA ARG A 306 1.62 -25.38 -47.17
C ARG A 306 2.00 -24.99 -45.73
N TYR A 307 1.50 -23.86 -45.23
CA TYR A 307 1.73 -23.46 -43.84
C TYR A 307 1.12 -24.45 -42.84
N THR A 308 -0.12 -24.88 -43.11
CA THR A 308 -0.89 -25.80 -42.25
C THR A 308 -0.30 -27.22 -42.27
N ASP A 309 0.07 -27.73 -43.43
CA ASP A 309 0.73 -29.04 -43.62
C ASP A 309 2.10 -29.07 -42.91
N GLN A 310 2.83 -27.95 -42.89
CA GLN A 310 4.10 -27.83 -42.15
C GLN A 310 3.89 -27.74 -40.63
N ARG A 311 3.00 -26.85 -40.17
CA ARG A 311 2.84 -26.52 -38.74
C ARG A 311 2.00 -27.51 -37.93
N SER A 312 1.15 -28.31 -38.56
CA SER A 312 0.33 -29.32 -37.87
C SER A 312 1.14 -30.45 -37.23
N LEU A 313 2.36 -30.72 -37.73
CA LEU A 313 3.27 -31.74 -37.18
C LEU A 313 4.29 -31.16 -36.18
N ASP A 314 4.50 -29.85 -36.17
CA ASP A 314 5.46 -29.16 -35.29
C ASP A 314 4.96 -29.13 -33.83
N ARG A 315 5.38 -30.10 -33.01
CA ARG A 315 5.17 -30.04 -31.54
C ARG A 315 5.76 -28.76 -30.92
N SER A 316 6.83 -28.23 -31.49
CA SER A 316 7.46 -26.97 -31.09
C SER A 316 6.56 -25.74 -31.26
N PHE A 317 5.58 -25.78 -32.19
CA PHE A 317 4.62 -24.71 -32.45
C PHE A 317 3.58 -24.56 -31.32
N GLY A 318 3.40 -25.62 -30.52
CA GLY A 318 2.57 -25.61 -29.31
C GLY A 318 1.07 -25.75 -29.54
N LEU A 319 0.31 -25.82 -28.46
CA LEU A 319 -1.13 -26.05 -28.45
C LEU A 319 -1.91 -24.84 -29.01
N VAL A 320 -1.45 -23.62 -28.77
CA VAL A 320 -2.05 -22.40 -29.35
C VAL A 320 -1.82 -22.36 -30.86
N GLY A 321 -0.63 -22.78 -31.30
CA GLY A 321 -0.31 -22.96 -32.73
C GLY A 321 -1.14 -24.06 -33.40
N GLN A 322 -1.35 -25.19 -32.71
CA GLN A 322 -2.21 -26.27 -33.20
C GLN A 322 -3.68 -25.85 -33.32
N SER A 323 -4.23 -25.10 -32.36
CA SER A 323 -5.56 -24.49 -32.48
C SER A 323 -5.67 -23.53 -33.66
N PHE A 324 -4.63 -22.74 -33.96
CA PHE A 324 -4.60 -21.91 -35.16
C PHE A 324 -4.63 -22.76 -36.45
N CYS A 325 -3.84 -23.84 -36.52
CA CYS A 325 -3.90 -24.78 -37.63
C CYS A 325 -5.26 -25.49 -37.76
N ALA A 326 -5.96 -25.77 -36.65
CA ALA A 326 -7.31 -26.34 -36.68
C ALA A 326 -8.34 -25.34 -37.23
N ALA A 327 -8.27 -24.06 -36.83
CA ALA A 327 -9.11 -23.01 -37.38
C ALA A 327 -8.87 -22.81 -38.89
N LEU A 328 -7.61 -22.81 -39.34
CA LEU A 328 -7.27 -22.74 -40.76
C LEU A 328 -7.81 -23.95 -41.56
N HIS A 329 -7.77 -25.17 -40.99
CA HIS A 329 -8.40 -26.35 -41.61
C HIS A 329 -9.93 -26.22 -41.72
N GLN A 330 -10.60 -25.65 -40.72
CA GLN A 330 -12.05 -25.44 -40.74
C GLN A 330 -12.46 -24.48 -41.86
N GLU A 331 -11.75 -23.36 -42.00
CA GLU A 331 -11.95 -22.42 -43.12
C GLU A 331 -11.65 -23.06 -44.49
N LEU A 332 -10.58 -23.86 -44.58
CA LEU A 332 -10.25 -24.59 -45.80
C LEU A 332 -11.34 -25.63 -46.17
N ARG A 333 -12.02 -26.20 -45.17
CA ARG A 333 -13.16 -27.11 -45.35
C ARG A 333 -14.41 -26.38 -45.87
N GLU A 334 -14.66 -25.13 -45.47
CA GLU A 334 -15.71 -24.31 -46.09
C GLU A 334 -15.41 -24.03 -47.57
N TYR A 335 -14.15 -23.75 -47.89
CA TYR A 335 -13.68 -23.57 -49.26
C TYR A 335 -13.84 -24.85 -50.10
N TYR A 336 -13.42 -26.02 -49.60
CA TYR A 336 -13.64 -27.31 -50.28
C TYR A 336 -15.13 -27.63 -50.48
N ARG A 337 -16.01 -27.24 -49.55
CA ARG A 337 -17.47 -27.36 -49.71
C ARG A 337 -17.99 -26.53 -50.88
N LEU A 338 -17.46 -25.33 -51.10
CA LEU A 338 -17.81 -24.55 -52.30
C LEU A 338 -17.26 -25.22 -53.58
N LEU A 339 -16.03 -25.73 -53.56
CA LEU A 339 -15.46 -26.42 -54.73
C LEU A 339 -16.27 -27.66 -55.14
N SER A 340 -16.84 -28.41 -54.19
CA SER A 340 -17.70 -29.55 -54.53
C SER A 340 -19.01 -29.12 -55.19
N VAL A 341 -19.61 -27.99 -54.79
CA VAL A 341 -20.79 -27.42 -55.47
C VAL A 341 -20.46 -26.97 -56.90
N LEU A 342 -19.32 -26.29 -57.11
CA LEU A 342 -18.87 -25.88 -58.44
C LEU A 342 -18.58 -27.09 -59.35
N HIS A 343 -17.98 -28.15 -58.80
CA HIS A 343 -17.70 -29.38 -59.55
C HIS A 343 -18.97 -30.17 -59.88
N SER A 344 -19.93 -30.22 -58.95
CA SER A 344 -21.25 -30.83 -59.17
C SER A 344 -22.02 -30.16 -60.33
N GLN A 345 -21.96 -28.83 -60.43
CA GLN A 345 -22.59 -28.10 -61.54
C GLN A 345 -21.87 -28.30 -62.88
N LEU A 346 -20.53 -28.32 -62.89
CA LEU A 346 -19.76 -28.69 -64.07
C LEU A 346 -20.12 -30.10 -64.58
N GLN A 347 -20.29 -31.07 -63.67
CA GLN A 347 -20.67 -32.43 -64.06
C GLN A 347 -22.09 -32.48 -64.66
N LEU A 348 -23.04 -31.72 -64.10
CA LEU A 348 -24.40 -31.62 -64.67
C LEU A 348 -24.41 -31.00 -66.08
N GLU A 349 -23.46 -30.11 -66.41
CA GLU A 349 -23.30 -29.58 -67.77
C GLU A 349 -22.71 -30.61 -68.74
N ASP A 350 -21.72 -31.40 -68.29
CA ASP A 350 -21.10 -32.47 -69.09
C ASP A 350 -22.07 -33.66 -69.32
N ASP A 351 -22.93 -33.99 -68.35
CA ASP A 351 -23.90 -35.10 -68.45
C ASP A 351 -25.19 -34.75 -69.24
N GLN A 352 -25.62 -33.47 -69.32
CA GLN A 352 -26.92 -33.08 -69.91
C GLN A 352 -26.89 -32.55 -71.35
N GLY A 353 -25.75 -32.57 -72.04
CA GLY A 353 -25.72 -32.65 -73.51
C GLY A 353 -26.44 -31.53 -74.30
N VAL A 354 -26.23 -30.27 -73.94
CA VAL A 354 -26.65 -29.08 -74.73
C VAL A 354 -28.17 -28.97 -74.96
N ASN A 355 -28.96 -28.75 -73.91
CA ASN A 355 -30.14 -27.84 -73.93
C ASN A 355 -30.74 -27.64 -72.52
N LEU A 356 -30.11 -26.77 -71.72
CA LEU A 356 -30.77 -26.13 -70.58
C LEU A 356 -30.52 -24.61 -70.67
N GLY A 357 -31.41 -23.81 -70.08
CA GLY A 357 -31.42 -22.36 -70.25
C GLY A 357 -30.15 -21.65 -69.78
N LEU A 358 -29.96 -20.41 -70.26
CA LEU A 358 -28.82 -19.52 -69.97
C LEU A 358 -28.52 -19.30 -68.47
N GLU A 359 -29.45 -19.72 -67.60
CA GLU A 359 -29.40 -19.61 -66.15
C GLU A 359 -28.56 -20.71 -65.47
N SER A 360 -28.20 -21.81 -66.14
CA SER A 360 -27.36 -22.87 -65.53
C SER A 360 -25.85 -22.69 -65.79
N SER A 361 -25.44 -22.32 -67.01
CA SER A 361 -24.05 -22.46 -67.47
C SER A 361 -22.97 -21.72 -66.66
N LEU A 362 -21.86 -22.41 -66.41
CA LEU A 362 -20.75 -21.98 -65.55
C LEU A 362 -19.68 -21.17 -66.31
N THR A 363 -20.09 -20.04 -66.89
CA THR A 363 -19.15 -19.11 -67.55
C THR A 363 -18.07 -18.58 -66.60
N LEU A 364 -16.91 -18.21 -67.14
CA LEU A 364 -15.80 -17.60 -66.37
C LEU A 364 -16.22 -16.31 -65.67
N ARG A 365 -17.24 -15.60 -66.19
CA ARG A 365 -17.82 -14.42 -65.56
C ARG A 365 -18.68 -14.75 -64.34
N ARG A 366 -19.47 -15.82 -64.40
CA ARG A 366 -20.24 -16.35 -63.26
C ARG A 366 -19.30 -16.85 -62.16
N LEU A 367 -18.29 -17.62 -62.55
CA LEU A 367 -17.25 -18.13 -61.64
C LEU A 367 -16.51 -16.99 -60.91
N LEU A 368 -16.23 -15.87 -61.60
CA LEU A 368 -15.61 -14.68 -61.00
C LEU A 368 -16.48 -13.97 -59.96
N VAL A 369 -17.81 -14.01 -60.10
CA VAL A 369 -18.74 -13.47 -59.08
C VAL A 369 -18.82 -14.41 -57.88
N TRP A 370 -18.99 -15.72 -58.12
CA TRP A 370 -19.11 -16.71 -57.04
C TRP A 370 -17.82 -16.94 -56.25
N THR A 371 -16.65 -16.67 -56.84
CA THR A 371 -15.37 -16.72 -56.13
C THR A 371 -15.00 -15.41 -55.41
N TYR A 372 -15.82 -14.35 -55.52
CA TYR A 372 -15.49 -13.03 -54.95
C TYR A 372 -15.39 -13.04 -53.42
N ASP A 373 -16.41 -13.53 -52.72
CA ASP A 373 -16.40 -13.66 -51.25
C ASP A 373 -15.33 -14.65 -50.74
N PRO A 374 -15.22 -15.89 -51.27
CA PRO A 374 -14.13 -16.81 -50.94
C PRO A 374 -12.74 -16.19 -51.14
N LYS A 375 -12.56 -15.36 -52.17
CA LYS A 375 -11.29 -14.67 -52.43
C LYS A 375 -10.96 -13.64 -51.35
N ILE A 376 -11.95 -12.93 -50.81
CA ILE A 376 -11.75 -11.98 -49.69
C ILE A 376 -11.40 -12.74 -48.41
N ARG A 377 -12.12 -13.83 -48.09
CA ARG A 377 -11.82 -14.69 -46.93
C ARG A 377 -10.41 -15.28 -47.05
N LEU A 378 -10.10 -15.96 -48.14
CA LEU A 378 -8.81 -16.64 -48.35
C LEU A 378 -7.63 -15.64 -48.41
N LYS A 379 -7.84 -14.40 -48.87
CA LYS A 379 -6.85 -13.32 -48.82
C LYS A 379 -6.61 -12.80 -47.40
N THR A 380 -7.67 -12.71 -46.59
CA THR A 380 -7.58 -12.37 -45.16
C THR A 380 -6.80 -13.44 -44.39
N LEU A 381 -7.10 -14.72 -44.64
CA LEU A 381 -6.39 -15.86 -44.05
C LEU A 381 -4.91 -15.89 -44.45
N ALA A 382 -4.58 -15.63 -45.72
CA ALA A 382 -3.20 -15.57 -46.17
C ALA A 382 -2.40 -14.42 -45.51
N ALA A 383 -3.00 -13.24 -45.35
CA ALA A 383 -2.40 -12.11 -44.66
C ALA A 383 -2.24 -12.36 -43.14
N LEU A 384 -3.15 -13.12 -42.54
CA LEU A 384 -3.05 -13.55 -41.15
C LEU A 384 -1.91 -14.57 -40.97
N VAL A 385 -1.81 -15.56 -41.86
CA VAL A 385 -0.71 -16.53 -41.91
C VAL A 385 0.66 -15.85 -42.02
N ASP A 386 0.80 -14.82 -42.87
CA ASP A 386 2.02 -14.01 -42.96
C ASP A 386 2.36 -13.31 -41.63
N HIS A 387 1.37 -12.70 -40.98
CA HIS A 387 1.59 -12.01 -39.70
C HIS A 387 1.92 -12.96 -38.54
N CYS A 388 1.37 -14.18 -38.59
CA CYS A 388 1.56 -15.25 -37.62
C CYS A 388 2.85 -16.07 -37.84
N GLN A 389 3.61 -15.82 -38.90
CA GLN A 389 4.79 -16.61 -39.23
C GLN A 389 5.91 -16.39 -38.19
N GLY A 390 6.25 -17.47 -37.46
CA GLY A 390 7.34 -17.48 -36.47
C GLY A 390 6.91 -17.19 -35.02
N ARG A 391 5.64 -16.85 -34.80
CA ARG A 391 5.10 -16.50 -33.47
C ARG A 391 4.63 -17.70 -32.67
N LYS A 392 4.55 -17.58 -31.35
CA LYS A 392 4.10 -18.68 -30.46
C LYS A 392 3.23 -18.22 -29.28
N GLY A 393 2.31 -19.08 -28.81
CA GLY A 393 1.55 -18.84 -27.57
C GLY A 393 0.74 -17.53 -27.60
N GLY A 394 0.75 -16.77 -26.51
CA GLY A 394 0.04 -15.49 -26.44
C GLY A 394 0.55 -14.39 -27.40
N GLU A 395 1.76 -14.54 -27.97
CA GLU A 395 2.24 -13.70 -29.07
C GLU A 395 1.41 -13.91 -30.35
N LEU A 396 1.04 -15.17 -30.63
CA LEU A 396 0.18 -15.57 -31.74
C LEU A 396 -1.26 -15.08 -31.51
N ALA A 397 -1.79 -15.24 -30.29
CA ALA A 397 -3.09 -14.68 -29.92
C ALA A 397 -3.14 -13.15 -30.07
N SER A 398 -2.05 -12.46 -29.71
CA SER A 398 -1.91 -11.00 -29.91
C SER A 398 -1.88 -10.61 -31.39
N ALA A 399 -1.25 -11.43 -32.23
CA ALA A 399 -1.18 -11.24 -33.67
C ALA A 399 -2.57 -11.32 -34.33
N VAL A 400 -3.41 -12.28 -33.90
CA VAL A 400 -4.79 -12.42 -34.36
C VAL A 400 -5.66 -11.26 -33.85
N HIS A 401 -5.60 -10.92 -32.56
CA HIS A 401 -6.39 -9.80 -31.98
C HIS A 401 -6.05 -8.43 -32.60
N ALA A 402 -4.81 -8.23 -33.05
CA ALA A 402 -4.43 -7.03 -33.77
C ALA A 402 -5.22 -6.86 -35.09
N TYR A 403 -5.56 -7.96 -35.78
CA TYR A 403 -6.35 -7.93 -37.01
C TYR A 403 -7.85 -7.68 -36.75
N THR A 404 -8.38 -8.10 -35.59
CA THR A 404 -9.77 -7.80 -35.17
C THR A 404 -10.05 -6.29 -35.10
N LYS A 405 -9.01 -5.49 -34.83
CA LYS A 405 -9.06 -4.01 -34.74
C LYS A 405 -9.12 -3.31 -36.11
N THR A 406 -9.10 -4.06 -37.22
CA THR A 406 -9.35 -3.50 -38.57
C THR A 406 -10.83 -3.14 -38.77
N GLY A 407 -11.12 -2.28 -39.74
CA GLY A 407 -12.45 -1.65 -39.89
C GLY A 407 -13.56 -2.53 -40.48
N ASP A 408 -13.23 -3.48 -41.34
CA ASP A 408 -14.20 -4.29 -42.10
C ASP A 408 -14.94 -5.32 -41.21
N PRO A 409 -16.28 -5.30 -41.13
CA PRO A 409 -17.04 -6.27 -40.35
C PRO A 409 -16.92 -7.72 -40.84
N TYR A 410 -16.73 -7.98 -42.14
CA TYR A 410 -16.58 -9.34 -42.68
C TYR A 410 -15.20 -9.93 -42.36
N MET A 411 -14.15 -9.11 -42.40
CA MET A 411 -12.83 -9.52 -41.90
C MET A 411 -12.86 -9.70 -40.38
N ARG A 412 -13.56 -8.81 -39.64
CA ARG A 412 -13.65 -8.89 -38.18
C ARG A 412 -14.34 -10.17 -37.70
N SER A 413 -15.49 -10.55 -38.27
CA SER A 413 -16.18 -11.78 -37.84
C SER A 413 -15.36 -13.04 -38.10
N LEU A 414 -14.69 -13.12 -39.25
CA LEU A 414 -13.75 -14.19 -39.58
C LEU A 414 -12.57 -14.26 -38.59
N VAL A 415 -11.93 -13.13 -38.31
CA VAL A 415 -10.79 -13.07 -37.39
C VAL A 415 -11.22 -13.30 -35.93
N GLN A 416 -12.42 -12.87 -35.53
CA GLN A 416 -13.01 -13.14 -34.21
C GLN A 416 -13.32 -14.63 -34.00
N HIS A 417 -13.84 -15.33 -35.02
CA HIS A 417 -14.01 -16.78 -34.99
C HIS A 417 -12.68 -17.53 -34.87
N ILE A 418 -11.65 -17.09 -35.60
CA ILE A 418 -10.30 -17.66 -35.46
C ILE A 418 -9.72 -17.35 -34.08
N LEU A 419 -9.96 -16.15 -33.54
CA LEU A 419 -9.48 -15.73 -32.22
C LEU A 419 -10.07 -16.58 -31.10
N SER A 420 -11.38 -16.90 -31.11
CA SER A 420 -12.00 -17.76 -30.07
C SER A 420 -11.46 -19.19 -30.09
N LEU A 421 -11.13 -19.75 -31.27
CA LEU A 421 -10.45 -21.05 -31.39
C LEU A 421 -8.99 -21.00 -30.90
N VAL A 422 -8.22 -19.97 -31.32
CA VAL A 422 -6.79 -19.80 -30.95
C VAL A 422 -6.62 -19.54 -29.46
N SER A 423 -7.55 -18.81 -28.84
CA SER A 423 -7.50 -18.44 -27.43
C SER A 423 -7.99 -19.51 -26.47
N HIS A 424 -8.74 -20.52 -26.93
CA HIS A 424 -9.32 -21.57 -26.08
C HIS A 424 -8.26 -22.31 -25.22
N PRO A 425 -7.07 -22.71 -25.74
CA PRO A 425 -5.99 -23.23 -24.88
C PRO A 425 -5.50 -22.22 -23.84
N VAL A 426 -5.39 -20.94 -24.20
CA VAL A 426 -4.92 -19.87 -23.29
C VAL A 426 -5.92 -19.66 -22.14
N LEU A 427 -7.22 -19.73 -22.43
CA LEU A 427 -8.26 -19.74 -21.40
C LEU A 427 -8.24 -21.01 -20.56
N SER A 428 -8.01 -22.18 -21.15
CA SER A 428 -7.89 -23.46 -20.42
C SER A 428 -6.74 -23.42 -19.40
N PHE A 429 -5.55 -22.96 -19.81
CA PHE A 429 -4.43 -22.73 -18.88
C PHE A 429 -4.78 -21.72 -17.79
N LEU A 430 -5.43 -20.60 -18.15
CA LEU A 430 -5.82 -19.56 -17.20
C LEU A 430 -6.87 -20.05 -16.19
N TYR A 431 -7.86 -20.83 -16.60
CA TYR A 431 -8.89 -21.34 -15.70
C TYR A 431 -8.31 -22.38 -14.73
N ARG A 432 -7.44 -23.29 -15.19
CA ARG A 432 -6.76 -24.26 -14.31
C ARG A 432 -5.83 -23.54 -13.32
N TRP A 433 -5.14 -22.49 -13.77
CA TRP A 433 -4.32 -21.63 -12.90
C TRP A 433 -5.14 -20.81 -11.88
N ILE A 434 -6.37 -20.40 -12.22
CA ILE A 434 -7.28 -19.62 -11.33
C ILE A 434 -8.12 -20.50 -10.39
N TYR A 435 -8.37 -21.77 -10.71
CA TYR A 435 -9.22 -22.66 -9.91
C TYR A 435 -8.46 -23.78 -9.22
N ASP A 436 -7.52 -24.42 -9.90
CA ASP A 436 -6.76 -25.57 -9.39
C ASP A 436 -5.39 -25.14 -8.82
N GLY A 437 -4.85 -24.00 -9.30
CA GLY A 437 -3.53 -23.48 -8.95
C GLY A 437 -2.36 -24.22 -9.62
N GLU A 438 -2.65 -25.11 -10.57
CA GLU A 438 -1.66 -25.93 -11.29
C GLU A 438 -1.36 -25.36 -12.68
N LEU A 439 -0.17 -25.65 -13.22
CA LEU A 439 0.38 -24.98 -14.40
C LEU A 439 1.08 -25.98 -15.34
N GLU A 440 0.29 -26.72 -16.14
CA GLU A 440 0.77 -27.74 -17.09
C GLU A 440 1.31 -27.17 -18.43
N ASP A 441 2.15 -26.13 -18.39
CA ASP A 441 2.70 -25.46 -19.59
C ASP A 441 3.95 -26.17 -20.16
N THR A 442 3.72 -27.34 -20.77
CA THR A 442 4.77 -28.18 -21.40
C THR A 442 5.51 -27.53 -22.57
N TYR A 443 4.94 -26.50 -23.21
CA TYR A 443 5.50 -25.86 -24.41
C TYR A 443 5.97 -24.42 -24.19
N HIS A 444 5.81 -23.87 -22.99
CA HIS A 444 6.17 -22.50 -22.62
C HIS A 444 5.39 -21.42 -23.40
N GLU A 445 4.09 -21.66 -23.55
CA GLU A 445 3.13 -20.80 -24.26
C GLU A 445 2.36 -19.84 -23.34
N PHE A 446 2.28 -20.16 -22.05
CA PHE A 446 1.54 -19.34 -21.08
C PHE A 446 2.38 -18.15 -20.60
N PHE A 447 1.71 -17.06 -20.21
CA PHE A 447 2.38 -15.83 -19.79
C PHE A 447 2.88 -15.87 -18.34
N VAL A 448 2.37 -16.77 -17.51
CA VAL A 448 3.00 -17.13 -16.23
C VAL A 448 3.97 -18.28 -16.47
N ALA A 449 5.21 -18.13 -16.01
CA ALA A 449 6.22 -19.18 -16.01
C ALA A 449 6.45 -19.69 -14.58
N SER A 450 6.52 -21.01 -14.42
CA SER A 450 7.01 -21.67 -13.22
C SER A 450 8.50 -22.00 -13.35
N ASP A 451 9.29 -21.67 -12.32
CA ASP A 451 10.68 -22.11 -12.20
C ASP A 451 10.75 -23.35 -11.27
N PRO A 452 11.18 -24.52 -11.76
CA PRO A 452 11.26 -25.75 -10.96
C PRO A 452 12.49 -25.80 -10.04
N THR A 453 13.43 -24.86 -10.13
CA THR A 453 14.64 -24.82 -9.29
C THR A 453 14.40 -24.19 -7.92
N VAL A 454 13.34 -23.39 -7.79
CA VAL A 454 13.00 -22.65 -6.56
C VAL A 454 12.42 -23.58 -5.50
N LYS A 455 13.07 -23.62 -4.33
CA LYS A 455 12.59 -24.39 -3.17
C LYS A 455 11.30 -23.80 -2.58
N THR A 456 10.53 -24.65 -1.90
CA THR A 456 9.29 -24.29 -1.20
C THR A 456 9.43 -23.11 -0.23
N ASP A 457 10.59 -22.90 0.36
CA ASP A 457 10.90 -21.77 1.26
C ASP A 457 10.81 -20.38 0.59
N ARG A 458 11.06 -20.29 -0.73
CA ARG A 458 10.96 -19.05 -1.53
C ARG A 458 9.83 -19.08 -2.56
N LEU A 459 8.82 -19.92 -2.32
CA LEU A 459 7.65 -20.16 -3.18
C LEU A 459 6.99 -18.89 -3.70
N TRP A 460 6.80 -17.92 -2.81
CA TRP A 460 6.02 -16.71 -3.07
C TRP A 460 6.73 -15.71 -3.98
N HIS A 461 8.05 -15.58 -3.83
CA HIS A 461 8.85 -14.56 -4.50
C HIS A 461 9.33 -15.05 -5.87
N ASP A 462 10.11 -16.13 -5.89
CA ASP A 462 10.95 -16.47 -7.04
C ASP A 462 10.30 -17.49 -8.01
N LYS A 463 9.39 -18.35 -7.53
CA LYS A 463 8.89 -19.52 -8.31
C LYS A 463 8.03 -19.14 -9.53
N TYR A 464 7.34 -18.00 -9.52
CA TYR A 464 6.37 -17.62 -10.56
C TYR A 464 6.64 -16.23 -11.14
N THR A 465 6.93 -16.16 -12.44
CA THR A 465 7.31 -14.93 -13.16
C THR A 465 6.43 -14.66 -14.38
N LEU A 466 6.37 -13.40 -14.83
CA LEU A 466 5.54 -12.97 -15.97
C LEU A 466 6.38 -12.78 -17.26
N ARG A 467 6.15 -13.65 -18.25
CA ARG A 467 6.70 -13.56 -19.61
C ARG A 467 5.98 -12.46 -20.39
N LYS A 468 6.46 -11.21 -20.27
CA LYS A 468 5.85 -10.02 -20.91
C LYS A 468 5.59 -10.15 -22.43
N SER A 469 6.41 -10.92 -23.14
CA SER A 469 6.26 -11.20 -24.59
C SER A 469 5.10 -12.14 -24.93
N MET A 470 4.62 -12.94 -23.97
CA MET A 470 3.54 -13.91 -24.15
C MET A 470 2.19 -13.42 -23.61
N ILE A 471 2.08 -12.18 -23.13
CA ILE A 471 0.80 -11.62 -22.65
C ILE A 471 -0.09 -11.33 -23.88
N PRO A 472 -1.29 -11.93 -24.00
CA PRO A 472 -2.21 -11.63 -25.10
C PRO A 472 -2.66 -10.17 -25.07
N SER A 473 -2.71 -9.48 -26.21
CA SER A 473 -3.04 -8.04 -26.30
C SER A 473 -4.50 -7.65 -25.98
N PHE A 474 -5.32 -8.62 -25.52
CA PHE A 474 -6.63 -8.42 -24.90
C PHE A 474 -6.61 -8.55 -23.35
N ILE A 475 -5.48 -8.93 -22.76
CA ILE A 475 -5.25 -8.95 -21.30
C ILE A 475 -4.34 -7.76 -20.95
N THR A 476 -4.79 -6.90 -20.03
CA THR A 476 -3.98 -5.77 -19.57
C THR A 476 -2.86 -6.22 -18.63
N MET A 477 -1.81 -5.41 -18.47
CA MET A 477 -0.71 -5.72 -17.54
C MET A 477 -1.23 -5.96 -16.11
N ASP A 478 -2.20 -5.18 -15.65
CA ASP A 478 -2.75 -5.29 -14.30
C ASP A 478 -3.61 -6.55 -14.13
N GLN A 479 -4.35 -6.95 -15.16
CA GLN A 479 -5.03 -8.25 -15.16
C GLN A 479 -4.03 -9.41 -15.17
N SER A 480 -2.92 -9.31 -15.91
CA SER A 480 -1.86 -10.34 -15.85
C SER A 480 -1.22 -10.47 -14.45
N ARG A 481 -1.11 -9.36 -13.70
CA ARG A 481 -0.65 -9.34 -12.29
C ARG A 481 -1.67 -9.98 -11.34
N LYS A 482 -2.96 -9.67 -11.50
CA LYS A 482 -4.04 -10.30 -10.72
C LYS A 482 -4.08 -11.81 -10.94
N VAL A 483 -4.00 -12.26 -12.20
CA VAL A 483 -3.96 -13.70 -12.54
C VAL A 483 -2.72 -14.39 -11.95
N LEU A 484 -1.56 -13.73 -11.93
CA LEU A 484 -0.37 -14.25 -11.22
C LEU A 484 -0.65 -14.43 -9.72
N LEU A 485 -1.22 -13.41 -9.06
CA LEU A 485 -1.42 -13.38 -7.60
C LEU A 485 -2.52 -14.35 -7.14
N ILE A 486 -3.58 -14.58 -7.93
CA ILE A 486 -4.59 -15.62 -7.67
C ILE A 486 -3.92 -17.00 -7.58
N GLY A 487 -3.21 -17.41 -8.63
CA GLY A 487 -2.59 -18.74 -8.67
C GLY A 487 -1.41 -18.89 -7.69
N LYS A 488 -0.65 -17.83 -7.42
CA LYS A 488 0.30 -17.80 -6.28
C LYS A 488 -0.41 -18.11 -4.96
N SER A 489 -1.55 -17.46 -4.69
CA SER A 489 -2.34 -17.63 -3.47
C SER A 489 -2.89 -19.06 -3.33
N ILE A 490 -3.45 -19.63 -4.39
CA ILE A 490 -4.00 -21.00 -4.38
C ILE A 490 -2.87 -22.04 -4.25
N ASN A 491 -1.80 -21.91 -5.04
CA ASN A 491 -0.65 -22.82 -4.93
C ASN A 491 0.00 -22.75 -3.53
N PHE A 492 0.04 -21.57 -2.91
CA PHE A 492 0.52 -21.41 -1.53
C PHE A 492 -0.41 -22.09 -0.50
N LEU A 493 -1.73 -21.94 -0.63
CA LEU A 493 -2.70 -22.66 0.20
C LEU A 493 -2.53 -24.19 0.09
N HIS A 494 -2.35 -24.71 -1.13
CA HIS A 494 -2.15 -26.14 -1.37
C HIS A 494 -0.78 -26.65 -0.85
N GLN A 495 0.32 -25.95 -1.14
CA GLN A 495 1.68 -26.44 -0.86
C GLN A 495 2.22 -26.09 0.54
N VAL A 496 1.75 -25.00 1.16
CA VAL A 496 2.31 -24.48 2.44
C VAL A 496 1.30 -24.48 3.58
N CYS A 497 0.03 -24.15 3.31
CA CYS A 497 -1.04 -24.29 4.32
C CYS A 497 -1.66 -25.71 4.35
N HIS A 498 -1.34 -26.56 3.36
CA HIS A 498 -1.94 -27.89 3.14
C HIS A 498 -3.48 -27.90 3.04
N ASP A 499 -4.09 -26.75 2.73
CA ASP A 499 -5.53 -26.57 2.65
C ASP A 499 -6.03 -26.89 1.25
N GLN A 500 -6.31 -28.17 1.00
CA GLN A 500 -6.96 -28.65 -0.23
C GLN A 500 -8.47 -28.39 -0.28
N THR A 501 -9.06 -27.61 0.65
CA THR A 501 -10.50 -27.34 0.65
C THR A 501 -10.88 -26.45 -0.53
N PRO A 502 -11.54 -26.96 -1.59
CA PRO A 502 -11.85 -26.14 -2.74
C PRO A 502 -12.96 -25.17 -2.36
N THR A 503 -12.73 -23.87 -2.58
CA THR A 503 -13.70 -22.80 -2.33
C THR A 503 -15.00 -23.12 -3.06
N THR A 504 -16.03 -23.53 -2.32
CA THR A 504 -17.17 -24.30 -2.86
C THR A 504 -18.04 -23.50 -3.84
N LYS A 505 -17.81 -22.19 -3.96
CA LYS A 505 -18.42 -21.30 -4.96
C LYS A 505 -17.64 -21.22 -6.27
N MET A 506 -16.33 -21.41 -6.25
CA MET A 506 -15.47 -21.37 -7.44
C MET A 506 -15.71 -22.60 -8.34
N ILE A 507 -15.93 -23.79 -7.74
CA ILE A 507 -16.25 -25.05 -8.44
C ILE A 507 -17.57 -24.95 -9.25
N ALA A 508 -18.49 -24.06 -8.86
CA ALA A 508 -19.75 -23.89 -9.57
C ALA A 508 -19.55 -23.35 -11.00
N VAL A 509 -18.43 -22.67 -11.27
CA VAL A 509 -18.13 -22.08 -12.58
C VAL A 509 -17.44 -23.09 -13.51
N THR A 510 -16.60 -23.99 -13.00
CA THR A 510 -15.89 -24.99 -13.84
C THR A 510 -16.85 -25.86 -14.64
N LYS A 511 -18.00 -26.25 -14.06
CA LYS A 511 -19.07 -27.02 -14.75
C LYS A 511 -19.82 -26.25 -15.85
N SER A 512 -19.51 -24.96 -16.08
CA SER A 512 -20.10 -24.13 -17.13
C SER A 512 -19.09 -23.72 -18.23
N ALA A 513 -17.86 -24.27 -18.20
CA ALA A 513 -16.79 -23.89 -19.12
C ALA A 513 -16.33 -25.03 -20.07
N GLU A 514 -16.91 -26.23 -19.95
CA GLU A 514 -16.49 -27.43 -20.71
C GLU A 514 -17.05 -27.49 -22.15
N SER A 515 -18.01 -26.62 -22.51
CA SER A 515 -18.65 -26.60 -23.83
C SER A 515 -17.91 -25.67 -24.81
N PRO A 516 -17.58 -26.12 -26.03
CA PRO A 516 -16.95 -25.27 -27.05
C PRO A 516 -17.83 -24.12 -27.57
N GLN A 517 -19.14 -24.15 -27.31
CA GLN A 517 -20.07 -23.13 -27.80
C GLN A 517 -20.18 -21.96 -26.80
N ASP A 518 -20.22 -22.25 -25.50
CA ASP A 518 -20.16 -21.21 -24.46
C ASP A 518 -18.86 -20.39 -24.58
N ALA A 519 -17.74 -21.00 -24.98
CA ALA A 519 -16.48 -20.32 -25.20
C ALA A 519 -16.52 -19.24 -26.29
N ALA A 520 -17.39 -19.36 -27.31
CA ALA A 520 -17.52 -18.39 -28.40
C ALA A 520 -18.40 -17.18 -28.01
N ASP A 521 -19.52 -17.44 -27.33
CA ASP A 521 -20.37 -16.38 -26.78
C ASP A 521 -19.64 -15.63 -25.65
N LEU A 522 -18.95 -16.36 -24.75
CA LEU A 522 -18.04 -15.77 -23.77
C LEU A 522 -16.99 -14.89 -24.43
N PHE A 523 -16.41 -15.26 -25.59
CA PHE A 523 -15.39 -14.45 -26.26
C PHE A 523 -15.90 -13.10 -26.76
N THR A 524 -17.21 -12.95 -26.95
CA THR A 524 -17.84 -11.70 -27.40
C THR A 524 -18.22 -10.80 -26.23
N ASP A 525 -18.46 -11.39 -25.04
CA ASP A 525 -18.70 -10.68 -23.76
C ASP A 525 -17.40 -10.43 -22.95
N LEU A 526 -16.28 -11.02 -23.41
CA LEU A 526 -15.07 -11.23 -22.61
C LEU A 526 -14.35 -9.95 -22.21
N GLU A 527 -14.31 -8.91 -23.06
CA GLU A 527 -13.52 -7.70 -22.77
C GLU A 527 -13.97 -6.97 -21.49
N ASN A 528 -15.22 -7.16 -21.04
CA ASN A 528 -15.74 -6.59 -19.79
C ASN A 528 -16.16 -7.65 -18.76
N ALA A 529 -16.93 -8.68 -19.16
CA ALA A 529 -17.48 -9.65 -18.22
C ALA A 529 -16.41 -10.57 -17.59
N PHE A 530 -15.31 -10.82 -18.31
CA PHE A 530 -14.18 -11.59 -17.80
C PHE A 530 -13.39 -10.83 -16.75
N GLN A 531 -13.21 -9.52 -16.91
CA GLN A 531 -12.60 -8.69 -15.87
C GLN A 531 -13.41 -8.79 -14.57
N GLY A 532 -14.74 -8.70 -14.64
CA GLY A 532 -15.59 -8.88 -13.45
C GLY A 532 -15.41 -10.25 -12.78
N LYS A 533 -15.21 -11.31 -13.57
CA LYS A 533 -14.94 -12.67 -13.06
C LYS A 533 -13.54 -12.80 -12.42
N ILE A 534 -12.50 -12.21 -13.03
CA ILE A 534 -11.14 -12.19 -12.44
C ILE A 534 -11.09 -11.35 -11.18
N ASP A 535 -11.66 -10.15 -11.20
CA ASP A 535 -11.66 -9.23 -10.05
C ASP A 535 -12.45 -9.82 -8.86
N ALA A 536 -13.52 -10.58 -9.12
CA ALA A 536 -14.23 -11.35 -8.10
C ALA A 536 -13.42 -12.54 -7.56
N ALA A 537 -12.79 -13.34 -8.44
CA ALA A 537 -11.96 -14.48 -8.04
C ALA A 537 -10.73 -14.01 -7.23
N TYR A 538 -10.12 -12.89 -7.61
CA TYR A 538 -9.06 -12.21 -6.87
C TYR A 538 -9.52 -11.87 -5.44
N PHE A 539 -10.64 -11.16 -5.29
CA PHE A 539 -11.14 -10.75 -3.98
C PHE A 539 -11.56 -11.94 -3.10
N GLU A 540 -12.17 -12.99 -3.65
CA GLU A 540 -12.50 -14.20 -2.87
C GLU A 540 -11.25 -14.99 -2.47
N THR A 541 -10.26 -15.16 -3.36
CA THR A 541 -9.03 -15.93 -3.07
C THR A 541 -8.08 -15.21 -2.12
N SER A 542 -7.75 -13.94 -2.37
CA SER A 542 -6.89 -13.15 -1.47
C SER A 542 -7.51 -13.01 -0.08
N LYS A 543 -8.81 -12.72 0.02
CA LYS A 543 -9.50 -12.66 1.31
C LYS A 543 -9.48 -14.01 2.03
N TYR A 544 -9.70 -15.11 1.31
CA TYR A 544 -9.66 -16.45 1.89
C TYR A 544 -8.25 -16.81 2.40
N LEU A 545 -7.19 -16.47 1.66
CA LEU A 545 -5.80 -16.62 2.11
C LEU A 545 -5.53 -15.84 3.41
N LEU A 546 -5.94 -14.57 3.49
CA LEU A 546 -5.79 -13.77 4.70
C LEU A 546 -6.63 -14.32 5.87
N ASP A 547 -7.84 -14.79 5.61
CA ASP A 547 -8.68 -15.47 6.61
C ASP A 547 -8.01 -16.75 7.14
N VAL A 548 -7.38 -17.55 6.28
CA VAL A 548 -6.62 -18.76 6.68
C VAL A 548 -5.39 -18.39 7.51
N LEU A 549 -4.57 -17.44 7.05
CA LEU A 549 -3.37 -16.99 7.77
C LEU A 549 -3.70 -16.37 9.13
N ASN A 550 -4.82 -15.65 9.25
CA ASN A 550 -5.24 -15.04 10.51
C ASN A 550 -5.94 -16.03 11.46
N LYS A 551 -6.67 -17.03 10.96
CA LYS A 551 -7.48 -17.96 11.80
C LYS A 551 -6.78 -19.27 12.14
N LYS A 552 -5.90 -19.78 11.27
CA LYS A 552 -5.13 -21.03 11.52
C LYS A 552 -3.70 -20.76 11.98
N TYR A 553 -3.10 -19.68 11.48
CA TYR A 553 -1.68 -19.36 11.70
C TYR A 553 -1.45 -18.04 12.43
N SER A 554 -2.49 -17.43 13.02
CA SER A 554 -2.41 -16.28 13.94
C SER A 554 -1.48 -15.14 13.48
N LEU A 555 -1.41 -14.85 12.17
CA LEU A 555 -0.40 -13.94 11.60
C LEU A 555 -0.35 -12.55 12.28
N LEU A 556 -1.51 -11.99 12.63
CA LEU A 556 -1.61 -10.71 13.36
C LEU A 556 -1.06 -10.80 14.79
N ASP A 557 -1.27 -11.93 15.48
CA ASP A 557 -0.76 -12.15 16.82
C ASP A 557 0.76 -12.31 16.79
N HIS A 558 1.32 -12.97 15.77
CA HIS A 558 2.76 -13.06 15.54
C HIS A 558 3.38 -11.70 15.19
N MET A 559 2.73 -10.87 14.36
CA MET A 559 3.16 -9.47 14.16
C MET A 559 3.18 -8.70 15.50
N GLN A 560 2.15 -8.86 16.33
CA GLN A 560 2.10 -8.20 17.64
C GLN A 560 3.16 -8.75 18.61
N ALA A 561 3.46 -10.06 18.57
CA ALA A 561 4.54 -10.68 19.34
C ALA A 561 5.90 -10.07 19.00
N MET A 562 6.21 -9.86 17.71
CA MET A 562 7.45 -9.20 17.32
C MET A 562 7.54 -7.77 17.90
N ARG A 563 6.44 -7.00 17.93
CA ARG A 563 6.44 -5.69 18.62
C ARG A 563 6.67 -5.83 20.14
N ARG A 564 6.01 -6.79 20.79
CA ARG A 564 6.11 -7.02 22.25
C ARG A 564 7.54 -7.39 22.67
N TYR A 565 8.16 -8.32 21.96
CA TYR A 565 9.44 -8.93 22.33
C TYR A 565 10.65 -8.31 21.59
N LEU A 566 10.66 -8.28 20.26
CA LEU A 566 11.80 -7.80 19.45
C LEU A 566 11.91 -6.26 19.38
N LEU A 567 10.79 -5.53 19.51
CA LEU A 567 10.78 -4.06 19.63
C LEU A 567 10.60 -3.58 21.09
N LEU A 568 10.73 -4.50 22.06
CA LEU A 568 10.69 -4.23 23.50
C LEU A 568 9.39 -3.54 24.01
N GLY A 569 8.28 -3.73 23.30
CA GLY A 569 6.99 -3.12 23.66
C GLY A 569 6.40 -3.59 25.00
N GLN A 570 6.69 -4.82 25.46
CA GLN A 570 6.32 -5.28 26.80
C GLN A 570 7.41 -4.91 27.82
N GLY A 571 7.31 -3.69 28.35
CA GLY A 571 8.27 -3.15 29.31
C GLY A 571 8.38 -3.95 30.61
N ASP A 572 7.32 -4.62 31.08
CA ASP A 572 7.33 -5.45 32.29
C ASP A 572 8.16 -6.74 32.08
N PHE A 573 7.93 -7.44 30.97
CA PHE A 573 8.68 -8.62 30.57
C PHE A 573 10.18 -8.31 30.43
N ILE A 574 10.53 -7.30 29.62
CA ILE A 574 11.94 -6.91 29.41
C ILE A 574 12.58 -6.45 30.72
N ARG A 575 11.86 -5.69 31.56
CA ARG A 575 12.40 -5.18 32.83
C ARG A 575 12.69 -6.30 33.83
N HIS A 576 11.89 -7.37 33.90
CA HIS A 576 12.18 -8.52 34.76
C HIS A 576 13.23 -9.46 34.15
N LEU A 577 13.22 -9.67 32.83
CA LEU A 577 14.26 -10.41 32.12
C LEU A 577 15.65 -9.80 32.36
N MET A 578 15.78 -8.47 32.32
CA MET A 578 17.05 -7.78 32.60
C MET A 578 17.56 -7.96 34.04
N ASP A 579 16.69 -8.00 35.06
CA ASP A 579 17.11 -8.26 36.44
C ASP A 579 17.63 -9.69 36.61
N LEU A 580 16.96 -10.68 36.01
CA LEU A 580 17.35 -12.08 36.10
C LEU A 580 18.61 -12.40 35.28
N LEU A 581 18.81 -11.72 34.15
CA LEU A 581 19.99 -11.89 33.30
C LEU A 581 21.25 -11.14 33.79
N LYS A 582 21.11 -10.07 34.60
CA LYS A 582 22.25 -9.26 35.07
C LYS A 582 23.42 -10.08 35.65
N PRO A 583 23.22 -11.12 36.50
CA PRO A 583 24.31 -11.92 37.05
C PRO A 583 25.05 -12.78 36.01
N GLU A 584 24.37 -13.15 34.92
CA GLU A 584 24.98 -13.88 33.80
C GLU A 584 25.72 -12.91 32.88
N LEU A 585 25.07 -11.84 32.44
CA LEU A 585 25.58 -10.95 31.38
C LEU A 585 26.80 -10.12 31.79
N VAL A 586 27.05 -9.95 33.10
CA VAL A 586 28.29 -9.35 33.64
C VAL A 586 29.50 -10.28 33.48
N ARG A 587 29.30 -11.59 33.28
CA ARG A 587 30.40 -12.54 33.04
C ARG A 587 30.95 -12.42 31.60
N PRO A 588 32.21 -12.84 31.34
CA PRO A 588 32.76 -12.90 29.99
C PRO A 588 31.91 -13.80 29.08
N ALA A 589 31.68 -13.38 27.84
CA ALA A 589 30.77 -14.07 26.92
C ALA A 589 31.13 -15.54 26.67
N THR A 590 32.41 -15.91 26.76
CA THR A 590 32.90 -17.30 26.66
C THR A 590 32.40 -18.24 27.76
N THR A 591 31.80 -17.71 28.83
CA THR A 591 31.25 -18.48 29.96
C THR A 591 29.72 -18.62 29.93
N LEU A 592 29.06 -18.05 28.90
CA LEU A 592 27.62 -18.13 28.72
C LEU A 592 27.22 -19.40 27.97
N TYR A 593 26.20 -20.09 28.50
CA TYR A 593 25.59 -21.25 27.85
C TYR A 593 24.13 -20.96 27.53
N GLN A 594 23.73 -21.20 26.27
CA GLN A 594 22.38 -20.92 25.76
C GLN A 594 21.28 -21.56 26.63
N HIS A 595 21.48 -22.79 27.12
CA HIS A 595 20.50 -23.52 27.94
C HIS A 595 20.21 -22.87 29.31
N ASN A 596 21.17 -22.13 29.89
CA ASN A 596 20.93 -21.39 31.13
C ASN A 596 20.10 -20.13 30.83
N LEU A 597 20.37 -19.48 29.70
CA LEU A 597 19.69 -18.26 29.28
C LEU A 597 18.24 -18.56 28.85
N THR A 598 17.96 -19.68 28.19
CA THR A 598 16.58 -20.12 27.91
C THR A 598 15.83 -20.52 29.17
N GLY A 599 16.49 -21.13 30.16
CA GLY A 599 15.91 -21.37 31.49
C GLY A 599 15.54 -20.09 32.24
N ILE A 600 16.35 -19.04 32.12
CA ILE A 600 16.05 -17.70 32.66
C ILE A 600 14.91 -17.02 31.88
N LEU A 601 14.90 -17.15 30.54
CA LEU A 601 13.83 -16.65 29.68
C LEU A 601 12.47 -17.25 30.05
N GLU A 602 12.37 -18.58 30.17
CA GLU A 602 11.19 -19.29 30.66
C GLU A 602 10.75 -18.81 32.05
N THR A 603 11.69 -18.55 32.95
CA THR A 603 11.41 -18.01 34.28
C THR A 603 10.84 -16.59 34.21
N ALA A 604 11.36 -15.74 33.32
CA ALA A 604 10.86 -14.38 33.10
C ALA A 604 9.45 -14.37 32.47
N VAL A 605 9.19 -15.24 31.49
CA VAL A 605 7.87 -15.40 30.87
C VAL A 605 6.82 -15.77 31.92
N ARG A 606 7.11 -16.77 32.76
CA ARG A 606 6.19 -17.25 33.82
C ARG A 606 6.00 -16.26 34.97
N ALA A 607 6.91 -15.31 35.15
CA ALA A 607 6.84 -14.28 36.20
C ALA A 607 6.15 -12.97 35.74
N THR A 608 5.79 -12.86 34.45
CA THR A 608 5.30 -11.61 33.83
C THR A 608 3.96 -11.84 33.11
N ASN A 609 3.37 -10.78 32.54
CA ASN A 609 2.12 -10.92 31.78
C ASN A 609 2.30 -11.71 30.47
N ALA A 610 3.54 -11.99 30.03
CA ALA A 610 3.84 -12.85 28.90
C ALA A 610 3.28 -14.28 29.04
N GLN A 611 3.04 -14.77 30.27
CA GLN A 611 2.39 -16.07 30.52
C GLN A 611 0.97 -16.20 29.92
N PHE A 612 0.33 -15.08 29.56
CA PHE A 612 -1.02 -15.05 28.97
C PHE A 612 -1.02 -15.05 27.43
N ASP A 613 0.16 -14.98 26.79
CA ASP A 613 0.28 -15.09 25.33
C ASP A 613 0.16 -16.55 24.88
N SER A 614 -0.12 -16.77 23.59
CA SER A 614 -0.34 -18.12 23.09
C SER A 614 0.91 -18.99 23.24
N PRO A 615 0.78 -20.29 23.58
CA PRO A 615 1.94 -21.15 23.76
C PRO A 615 2.75 -21.31 22.46
N GLU A 616 2.12 -21.11 21.31
CA GLU A 616 2.78 -21.13 20.00
C GLU A 616 3.60 -19.85 19.72
N ILE A 617 3.26 -18.71 20.33
CA ILE A 617 4.13 -17.53 20.32
C ILE A 617 5.36 -17.77 21.22
N LEU A 618 5.15 -18.33 22.41
CA LEU A 618 6.22 -18.58 23.38
C LEU A 618 7.19 -19.66 22.90
N ARG A 619 6.70 -20.74 22.27
CA ARG A 619 7.51 -21.81 21.64
C ARG A 619 8.44 -21.31 20.52
N ARG A 620 8.25 -20.07 20.05
CA ARG A 620 9.06 -19.42 19.01
C ARG A 620 10.01 -18.35 19.54
N LEU A 621 9.91 -17.98 20.82
CA LEU A 621 10.78 -16.96 21.42
C LEU A 621 12.02 -17.62 22.01
N ASP A 622 13.15 -17.47 21.31
CA ASP A 622 14.40 -18.15 21.64
C ASP A 622 15.52 -17.17 22.04
N VAL A 623 16.54 -17.67 22.75
CA VAL A 623 17.78 -16.92 23.00
C VAL A 623 18.80 -17.26 21.93
N ARG A 624 19.34 -16.22 21.28
CA ARG A 624 20.43 -16.32 20.30
C ARG A 624 21.68 -15.64 20.83
N LEU A 625 22.80 -16.33 20.70
CA LEU A 625 24.13 -15.79 20.98
C LEU A 625 24.76 -15.33 19.65
N LEU A 626 25.38 -14.15 19.67
CA LEU A 626 26.17 -13.63 18.56
C LEU A 626 27.59 -14.22 18.57
N GLU A 627 28.36 -13.97 17.51
CA GLU A 627 29.78 -14.38 17.43
C GLU A 627 30.62 -13.57 18.43
N VAL A 628 31.39 -14.26 19.27
CA VAL A 628 32.10 -13.68 20.42
C VAL A 628 33.48 -13.15 20.02
N SER A 629 33.72 -11.87 20.24
CA SER A 629 35.04 -11.25 20.13
C SER A 629 35.82 -11.30 21.47
N PRO A 630 37.16 -11.38 21.44
CA PRO A 630 37.97 -11.42 22.64
C PRO A 630 37.93 -10.08 23.39
N GLY A 631 37.11 -10.02 24.44
CA GLY A 631 36.84 -8.82 25.24
C GLY A 631 35.34 -8.60 25.52
N ASP A 632 34.45 -9.28 24.80
CA ASP A 632 33.01 -9.06 24.89
C ASP A 632 32.41 -9.48 26.25
N THR A 633 31.61 -8.58 26.81
CA THR A 633 30.73 -8.89 27.96
C THR A 633 29.48 -9.61 27.47
N GLY A 634 28.88 -10.45 28.31
CA GLY A 634 27.66 -11.19 27.94
C GLY A 634 26.52 -10.29 27.41
N TRP A 635 26.42 -9.06 27.93
CA TRP A 635 25.47 -8.03 27.47
C TRP A 635 25.52 -7.71 25.97
N ASP A 636 26.67 -7.89 25.33
CA ASP A 636 26.90 -7.50 23.94
C ASP A 636 26.65 -8.64 22.93
N VAL A 637 26.60 -9.87 23.46
CA VAL A 637 26.44 -11.13 22.71
C VAL A 637 25.03 -11.71 22.85
N PHE A 638 24.32 -11.41 23.94
CA PHE A 638 22.93 -11.81 24.14
C PHE A 638 21.97 -11.11 23.18
N SER A 639 21.15 -11.89 22.48
CA SER A 639 19.99 -11.41 21.72
C SER A 639 18.78 -12.33 21.95
N LEU A 640 17.58 -11.76 21.83
CA LEU A 640 16.38 -12.55 21.54
C LEU A 640 16.30 -12.78 20.01
N ASP A 641 15.72 -13.91 19.62
CA ASP A 641 15.35 -14.22 18.24
C ASP A 641 13.94 -14.82 18.22
N TYR A 642 13.26 -14.77 17.07
CA TYR A 642 11.89 -15.25 16.92
C TYR A 642 11.81 -16.28 15.80
N HIS A 643 11.66 -17.55 16.15
CA HIS A 643 11.72 -18.66 15.20
C HIS A 643 10.45 -18.74 14.34
N VAL A 644 10.56 -18.24 13.12
CA VAL A 644 9.52 -18.34 12.10
C VAL A 644 9.70 -19.61 11.29
N ASP A 645 8.66 -20.42 11.20
CA ASP A 645 8.59 -21.61 10.35
C ASP A 645 7.24 -21.65 9.58
N GLY A 646 7.10 -22.63 8.68
CA GLY A 646 5.86 -22.84 7.92
C GLY A 646 5.40 -21.62 7.10
N PRO A 647 4.09 -21.38 6.95
CA PRO A 647 3.58 -20.31 6.09
C PRO A 647 3.92 -18.90 6.59
N ILE A 648 4.21 -18.73 7.88
CA ILE A 648 4.51 -17.41 8.47
C ILE A 648 5.86 -16.88 7.97
N ALA A 649 6.82 -17.77 7.69
CA ALA A 649 8.15 -17.43 7.15
C ALA A 649 8.11 -16.81 5.74
N THR A 650 7.00 -16.96 5.02
CA THR A 650 6.78 -16.27 3.73
C THR A 650 6.56 -14.76 3.90
N VAL A 651 6.01 -14.31 5.03
CA VAL A 651 5.86 -12.89 5.36
C VAL A 651 7.12 -12.39 6.07
N PHE A 652 7.60 -13.12 7.08
CA PHE A 652 8.81 -12.75 7.82
C PHE A 652 10.04 -13.38 7.19
N THR A 653 10.46 -12.79 6.06
CA THR A 653 11.63 -13.24 5.33
C THR A 653 12.89 -13.20 6.21
N ARG A 654 13.90 -14.01 5.85
CA ARG A 654 15.22 -14.00 6.52
C ARG A 654 15.87 -12.61 6.54
N GLU A 655 15.54 -11.76 5.56
CA GLU A 655 16.05 -10.41 5.43
C GLU A 655 15.35 -9.47 6.44
N CYS A 656 14.01 -9.54 6.55
CA CYS A 656 13.23 -8.89 7.61
C CYS A 656 13.68 -9.29 9.03
N MET A 657 13.98 -10.57 9.25
CA MET A 657 14.51 -11.05 10.55
C MET A 657 15.91 -10.49 10.86
N SER A 658 16.77 -10.31 9.85
CA SER A 658 18.06 -9.63 10.03
C SER A 658 17.91 -8.14 10.36
N HIS A 659 16.85 -7.51 9.84
CA HIS A 659 16.49 -6.12 10.13
C HIS A 659 15.98 -5.96 11.56
N TYR A 660 15.09 -6.84 12.02
CA TYR A 660 14.69 -6.90 13.44
C TYR A 660 15.89 -7.13 14.38
N LEU A 661 16.79 -8.06 14.05
CA LEU A 661 17.99 -8.33 14.85
C LEU A 661 18.89 -7.09 15.01
N ARG A 662 19.06 -6.29 13.95
CA ARG A 662 19.79 -5.00 14.00
C ARG A 662 19.11 -3.99 14.93
N VAL A 663 17.79 -3.87 14.84
CA VAL A 663 16.99 -2.96 15.68
C VAL A 663 17.03 -3.40 17.15
N PHE A 664 16.77 -4.68 17.45
CA PHE A 664 16.85 -5.23 18.82
C PHE A 664 18.21 -4.95 19.46
N ASN A 665 19.32 -5.21 18.74
CA ASN A 665 20.68 -4.99 19.24
C ASN A 665 21.02 -3.51 19.55
N PHE A 666 20.27 -2.57 18.99
CA PHE A 666 20.34 -1.14 19.32
C PHE A 666 19.44 -0.79 20.51
N LEU A 667 18.17 -1.21 20.48
CA LEU A 667 17.19 -0.97 21.56
C LEU A 667 17.67 -1.58 22.89
N TRP A 668 18.22 -2.80 22.84
CA TRP A 668 18.80 -3.50 24.00
C TRP A 668 19.96 -2.74 24.61
N ARG A 669 20.88 -2.19 23.80
CA ARG A 669 21.99 -1.34 24.28
C ARG A 669 21.48 -0.03 24.88
N ALA A 670 20.48 0.61 24.26
CA ALA A 670 19.85 1.81 24.79
C ALA A 670 19.13 1.54 26.14
N LYS A 671 18.49 0.38 26.30
CA LYS A 671 17.90 -0.06 27.59
C LYS A 671 18.94 -0.48 28.62
N ARG A 672 20.07 -1.09 28.23
CA ARG A 672 21.24 -1.35 29.11
C ARG A 672 21.71 -0.05 29.77
N MET A 673 21.80 1.06 29.01
CA MET A 673 22.19 2.37 29.57
C MET A 673 21.15 2.92 30.55
N GLU A 674 19.86 2.87 30.23
CA GLU A 674 18.76 3.28 31.12
C GLU A 674 18.77 2.47 32.44
N TYR A 675 19.01 1.16 32.35
CA TYR A 675 19.10 0.25 33.48
C TYR A 675 20.33 0.54 34.37
N ILE A 676 21.52 0.72 33.76
CA ILE A 676 22.76 1.09 34.46
C ILE A 676 22.58 2.43 35.19
N LEU A 677 22.05 3.45 34.53
CA LEU A 677 21.80 4.77 35.14
C LEU A 677 20.75 4.70 36.27
N THR A 678 19.79 3.78 36.18
CA THR A 678 18.81 3.52 37.26
C THR A 678 19.48 2.89 38.48
N ASP A 679 20.38 1.93 38.30
CA ASP A 679 21.11 1.28 39.39
C ASP A 679 22.15 2.23 40.03
N ILE A 680 22.83 3.04 39.21
CA ILE A 680 23.65 4.18 39.64
C ILE A 680 22.83 5.11 40.55
N ARG A 681 21.65 5.56 40.08
CA ARG A 681 20.79 6.48 40.85
C ARG A 681 20.29 5.86 42.16
N LYS A 682 20.03 4.55 42.19
CA LYS A 682 19.72 3.79 43.41
C LYS A 682 20.93 3.77 44.36
N GLY A 683 22.12 3.47 43.86
CA GLY A 683 23.38 3.52 44.60
C GLY A 683 23.66 4.90 45.20
N HIS A 684 23.44 5.98 44.45
CA HIS A 684 23.53 7.37 44.92
C HIS A 684 22.63 7.62 46.13
N MET A 685 21.35 7.23 46.06
CA MET A 685 20.36 7.43 47.13
C MET A 685 20.61 6.57 48.37
N CYS A 686 21.27 5.42 48.22
CA CYS A 686 21.73 4.59 49.34
C CYS A 686 23.00 5.17 49.98
N ASN A 687 24.04 5.39 49.18
CA ASN A 687 25.35 5.80 49.65
C ASN A 687 25.34 7.21 50.25
N ALA A 688 24.54 8.14 49.72
CA ALA A 688 24.39 9.49 50.30
C ALA A 688 23.77 9.50 51.71
N LYS A 689 23.03 8.45 52.10
CA LYS A 689 22.52 8.30 53.48
C LYS A 689 23.59 7.78 54.43
N LEU A 690 24.38 6.79 53.98
CA LEU A 690 25.46 6.18 54.76
C LEU A 690 26.63 7.14 54.97
N LEU A 691 27.06 7.82 53.91
CA LEU A 691 28.21 8.73 53.89
C LEU A 691 27.90 10.11 54.52
N ARG A 692 26.70 10.32 55.08
CA ARG A 692 26.30 11.57 55.73
C ARG A 692 27.23 12.01 56.86
N ASN A 693 27.90 11.05 57.51
CA ASN A 693 28.86 11.30 58.59
C ASN A 693 30.20 11.88 58.10
N MET A 694 30.46 11.93 56.78
CA MET A 694 31.67 12.51 56.19
C MET A 694 31.33 13.76 55.36
N PRO A 695 31.19 14.96 55.97
CA PRO A 695 30.80 16.18 55.26
C PRO A 695 31.79 16.58 54.16
N GLU A 696 33.06 16.21 54.33
CA GLU A 696 34.17 16.38 53.39
C GLU A 696 33.88 15.75 52.01
N PHE A 697 33.15 14.62 51.98
CA PHE A 697 32.82 13.89 50.77
C PHE A 697 31.57 14.43 50.04
N SER A 698 30.81 15.33 50.69
CA SER A 698 29.56 15.91 50.16
C SER A 698 29.76 16.61 48.81
N GLY A 699 30.89 17.29 48.61
CA GLY A 699 31.23 17.94 47.34
C GLY A 699 31.47 16.97 46.18
N VAL A 700 31.98 15.77 46.45
CA VAL A 700 32.15 14.70 45.45
C VAL A 700 30.79 14.12 45.10
N LEU A 701 29.98 13.80 46.12
CA LEU A 701 28.61 13.32 45.94
C LEU A 701 27.78 14.28 45.09
N HIS A 702 27.84 15.59 45.36
CA HIS A 702 27.04 16.58 44.64
C HIS A 702 27.41 16.67 43.15
N GLN A 703 28.71 16.76 42.82
CA GLN A 703 29.18 16.72 41.42
C GLN A 703 28.75 15.42 40.73
N CYS A 704 28.81 14.29 41.44
CA CYS A 704 28.47 12.96 40.93
C CYS A 704 26.96 12.86 40.60
N HIS A 705 26.10 13.39 41.47
CA HIS A 705 24.64 13.46 41.24
C HIS A 705 24.29 14.37 40.05
N ILE A 706 25.00 15.49 39.86
CA ILE A 706 24.78 16.39 38.71
C ILE A 706 25.08 15.67 37.40
N LEU A 707 26.26 15.08 37.24
CA LEU A 707 26.65 14.41 36.00
C LEU A 707 25.74 13.22 35.68
N ALA A 708 25.40 12.40 36.69
CA ALA A 708 24.44 11.31 36.51
C ALA A 708 23.04 11.83 36.12
N SER A 709 22.60 12.98 36.64
CA SER A 709 21.32 13.60 36.26
C SER A 709 21.33 14.13 34.83
N GLU A 710 22.45 14.68 34.35
CA GLU A 710 22.64 15.14 32.98
C GLU A 710 22.56 13.97 31.97
N MET A 711 23.23 12.84 32.28
CA MET A 711 23.15 11.60 31.50
C MET A 711 21.75 10.96 31.54
N VAL A 712 21.10 10.91 32.72
CA VAL A 712 19.71 10.42 32.87
C VAL A 712 18.74 11.26 32.03
N HIS A 713 18.89 12.58 31.98
CA HIS A 713 18.05 13.43 31.15
C HIS A 713 18.23 13.12 29.66
N PHE A 714 19.48 13.02 29.18
CA PHE A 714 19.80 12.68 27.80
C PHE A 714 19.21 11.31 27.39
N ILE A 715 19.49 10.26 28.16
CA ILE A 715 19.00 8.91 27.86
C ILE A 715 17.47 8.85 27.90
N HIS A 716 16.80 9.51 28.86
CA HIS A 716 15.33 9.57 28.85
C HIS A 716 14.77 10.27 27.60
N GLN A 717 15.31 11.41 27.15
CA GLN A 717 14.81 12.06 25.93
C GLN A 717 15.06 11.20 24.68
N MET A 718 16.22 10.53 24.58
CA MET A 718 16.48 9.57 23.50
C MET A 718 15.52 8.38 23.53
N GLN A 719 15.22 7.83 24.72
CA GLN A 719 14.25 6.74 24.89
C GLN A 719 12.82 7.17 24.52
N TYR A 720 12.41 8.39 24.89
CA TYR A 720 11.11 8.93 24.47
C TYR A 720 11.02 9.14 22.96
N TYR A 721 12.09 9.61 22.31
CA TYR A 721 12.15 9.73 20.85
C TYR A 721 11.96 8.38 20.17
N ILE A 722 12.81 7.41 20.51
CA ILE A 722 12.79 6.08 19.89
C ILE A 722 11.45 5.35 20.16
N THR A 723 10.92 5.41 21.38
CA THR A 723 9.69 4.68 21.73
C THR A 723 8.45 5.35 21.13
N PHE A 724 8.30 6.67 21.27
CA PHE A 724 7.04 7.35 20.95
C PHE A 724 7.03 7.96 19.54
N GLU A 725 8.08 8.68 19.13
CA GLU A 725 8.12 9.35 17.81
C GLU A 725 8.50 8.38 16.68
N VAL A 726 9.18 7.28 16.97
CA VAL A 726 9.58 6.26 15.98
C VAL A 726 8.72 5.01 16.05
N LEU A 727 8.80 4.23 17.14
CA LEU A 727 8.17 2.90 17.20
C LEU A 727 6.63 2.96 17.23
N GLU A 728 6.03 3.84 18.02
CA GLU A 728 4.56 3.93 18.10
C GLU A 728 3.94 4.45 16.79
N CYS A 729 4.45 5.57 16.26
CA CYS A 729 3.93 6.16 15.02
C CYS A 729 4.06 5.23 13.80
N SER A 730 5.21 4.55 13.65
CA SER A 730 5.39 3.58 12.55
C SER A 730 4.54 2.32 12.74
N TRP A 731 4.33 1.86 13.99
CA TRP A 731 3.42 0.73 14.24
C TRP A 731 1.97 1.07 13.89
N ASP A 732 1.47 2.23 14.31
CA ASP A 732 0.09 2.62 13.99
C ASP A 732 -0.10 2.76 12.47
N GLU A 733 0.91 3.26 11.74
CA GLU A 733 0.86 3.28 10.28
C GLU A 733 0.84 1.86 9.68
N LEU A 734 1.69 0.95 10.15
CA LEU A 734 1.68 -0.47 9.72
C LEU A 734 0.33 -1.13 10.01
N TRP A 735 -0.15 -1.04 11.25
CA TRP A 735 -1.32 -1.75 11.72
C TRP A 735 -2.60 -1.30 10.99
N ASN A 736 -2.74 0.00 10.74
CA ASN A 736 -3.82 0.53 9.92
C ASN A 736 -3.74 0.05 8.46
N LYS A 737 -2.54 -0.01 7.85
CA LYS A 737 -2.34 -0.56 6.50
C LYS A 737 -2.68 -2.05 6.44
N VAL A 738 -2.21 -2.85 7.40
CA VAL A 738 -2.46 -4.30 7.46
C VAL A 738 -3.94 -4.61 7.67
N GLN A 739 -4.68 -3.83 8.46
CA GLN A 739 -6.13 -3.97 8.59
C GLN A 739 -6.92 -3.57 7.34
N GLN A 740 -6.33 -2.75 6.45
CA GLN A 740 -6.94 -2.32 5.18
C GLN A 740 -6.46 -3.14 3.97
N ALA A 741 -5.43 -3.97 4.14
CA ALA A 741 -4.85 -4.79 3.08
C ALA A 741 -5.82 -5.87 2.61
N GLN A 742 -5.95 -6.01 1.29
CA GLN A 742 -6.81 -7.03 0.66
C GLN A 742 -6.03 -8.30 0.30
N ASP A 743 -4.69 -8.21 0.22
CA ASP A 743 -3.79 -9.24 -0.31
C ASP A 743 -2.53 -9.41 0.54
N LEU A 744 -1.88 -10.56 0.43
CA LEU A 744 -0.62 -10.84 1.14
C LEU A 744 0.54 -9.94 0.68
N ASP A 745 0.65 -9.66 -0.62
CA ASP A 745 1.65 -8.73 -1.18
C ASP A 745 1.55 -7.32 -0.55
N HIS A 746 0.31 -6.85 -0.29
CA HIS A 746 0.08 -5.56 0.37
C HIS A 746 0.51 -5.56 1.84
N ILE A 747 0.44 -6.70 2.54
CA ILE A 747 0.95 -6.86 3.92
C ILE A 747 2.48 -6.88 3.93
N ILE A 748 3.10 -7.64 3.01
CA ILE A 748 4.57 -7.74 2.90
C ILE A 748 5.17 -6.37 2.58
N ALA A 749 4.68 -5.67 1.55
CA ALA A 749 5.17 -4.34 1.18
C ALA A 749 4.95 -3.29 2.29
N ALA A 750 3.86 -3.38 3.06
CA ALA A 750 3.66 -2.51 4.22
C ALA A 750 4.65 -2.81 5.37
N HIS A 751 5.01 -4.08 5.56
CA HIS A 751 5.96 -4.53 6.57
C HIS A 751 7.41 -4.17 6.25
N GLU A 752 7.82 -4.28 4.98
CA GLU A 752 9.12 -3.82 4.49
C GLU A 752 9.30 -2.30 4.70
N VAL A 753 8.32 -1.49 4.24
CA VAL A 753 8.34 -0.03 4.42
C VAL A 753 8.37 0.36 5.91
N PHE A 754 7.70 -0.39 6.78
CA PHE A 754 7.76 -0.22 8.24
C PHE A 754 9.16 -0.50 8.80
N LEU A 755 9.80 -1.59 8.40
CA LEU A 755 11.15 -1.94 8.87
C LEU A 755 12.21 -0.93 8.42
N ASP A 756 12.16 -0.48 7.17
CA ASP A 756 13.09 0.53 6.65
C ASP A 756 12.87 1.89 7.31
N THR A 757 11.61 2.24 7.62
CA THR A 757 11.26 3.45 8.39
C THR A 757 11.81 3.36 9.83
N ILE A 758 11.75 2.19 10.47
CA ILE A 758 12.34 2.01 11.82
C ILE A 758 13.87 2.07 11.76
N ILE A 759 14.52 1.37 10.83
CA ILE A 759 16.00 1.33 10.73
C ILE A 759 16.58 2.74 10.53
N SER A 760 15.98 3.52 9.62
CA SER A 760 16.41 4.89 9.34
C SER A 760 16.19 5.84 10.52
N ARG A 761 14.97 5.85 11.09
CA ARG A 761 14.62 6.68 12.24
C ARG A 761 15.36 6.28 13.54
N CYS A 762 15.74 5.01 13.69
CA CYS A 762 16.61 4.53 14.77
C CYS A 762 18.11 4.74 14.51
N LEU A 763 18.49 5.50 13.47
CA LEU A 763 19.87 5.90 13.16
C LEU A 763 20.79 4.74 12.72
N LEU A 764 20.25 3.68 12.14
CA LEU A 764 20.98 2.47 11.76
C LEU A 764 21.36 2.38 10.27
N ASP A 765 21.18 3.46 9.51
CA ASP A 765 21.52 3.60 8.08
C ASP A 765 23.02 3.73 7.80
N SER A 766 23.39 3.79 6.52
CA SER A 766 24.69 4.27 6.05
C SER A 766 24.97 5.72 6.45
N ASP A 767 23.96 6.57 6.37
CA ASP A 767 24.13 8.02 6.36
C ASP A 767 24.15 8.58 7.80
N SER A 768 23.40 7.96 8.70
CA SER A 768 23.39 8.26 10.13
C SER A 768 24.58 7.66 10.91
N ARG A 769 25.53 6.95 10.27
CA ARG A 769 26.69 6.32 10.93
C ARG A 769 27.48 7.26 11.83
N ALA A 770 27.69 8.50 11.40
CA ALA A 770 28.41 9.50 12.20
C ALA A 770 27.67 9.82 13.52
N LEU A 771 26.34 9.85 13.48
CA LEU A 771 25.48 10.13 14.62
C LEU A 771 25.36 8.90 15.55
N LEU A 772 25.29 7.70 14.98
CA LEU A 772 25.35 6.44 15.72
C LEU A 772 26.68 6.27 16.47
N ASN A 773 27.81 6.68 15.87
CA ASN A 773 29.12 6.63 16.51
C ASN A 773 29.24 7.62 17.69
N GLN A 774 28.66 8.82 17.57
CA GLN A 774 28.59 9.77 18.69
C GLN A 774 27.68 9.25 19.82
N LEU A 775 26.54 8.65 19.48
CA LEU A 775 25.64 8.00 20.45
C LEU A 775 26.32 6.81 21.17
N ARG A 776 27.14 6.03 20.48
CA ARG A 776 27.99 4.98 21.08
C ARG A 776 29.00 5.58 22.06
N ALA A 777 29.70 6.65 21.69
CA ALA A 777 30.61 7.34 22.60
C ALA A 777 29.91 7.86 23.87
N VAL A 778 28.65 8.29 23.80
CA VAL A 778 27.84 8.61 25.00
C VAL A 778 27.58 7.35 25.86
N PHE A 779 27.28 6.21 25.25
CA PHE A 779 27.06 4.95 25.97
C PHE A 779 28.35 4.46 26.66
N ASP A 780 29.49 4.52 25.97
CA ASP A 780 30.80 4.18 26.52
C ASP A 780 31.15 5.11 27.71
N GLN A 781 30.83 6.41 27.58
CA GLN A 781 31.03 7.41 28.63
C GLN A 781 30.15 7.17 29.89
N ILE A 782 28.96 6.58 29.73
CA ILE A 782 28.09 6.15 30.84
C ILE A 782 28.71 4.94 31.57
N ILE A 783 29.30 3.99 30.83
CA ILE A 783 30.01 2.83 31.42
C ILE A 783 31.29 3.29 32.15
N GLU A 784 32.06 4.23 31.58
CA GLU A 784 33.20 4.82 32.27
C GLU A 784 32.79 5.53 33.57
N LEU A 785 31.66 6.27 33.54
CA LEU A 785 31.12 6.88 34.75
C LEU A 785 30.72 5.83 35.80
N GLN A 786 30.09 4.72 35.41
CA GLN A 786 29.78 3.62 36.33
C GLN A 786 31.05 3.12 37.04
N ASN A 787 32.08 2.78 36.25
CA ASN A 787 33.34 2.24 36.77
C ASN A 787 34.07 3.23 37.71
N ALA A 788 34.09 4.51 37.34
CA ALA A 788 34.66 5.57 38.17
C ALA A 788 33.87 5.76 39.47
N GLN A 789 32.53 5.74 39.42
CA GLN A 789 31.68 5.85 40.60
C GLN A 789 31.84 4.66 41.54
N ASP A 790 31.88 3.43 41.03
CA ASP A 790 32.03 2.24 41.87
C ASP A 790 33.41 2.19 42.56
N ALA A 791 34.48 2.68 41.90
CA ALA A 791 35.78 2.89 42.54
C ALA A 791 35.73 3.97 43.62
N ILE A 792 35.11 5.11 43.33
CA ILE A 792 34.89 6.24 44.25
C ILE A 792 34.09 5.82 45.49
N TYR A 793 33.02 5.04 45.31
CA TYR A 793 32.18 4.56 46.41
C TYR A 793 32.86 3.47 47.23
N ARG A 794 33.63 2.56 46.61
CA ARG A 794 34.39 1.53 47.35
C ARG A 794 35.38 2.19 48.31
N ALA A 795 36.20 3.13 47.84
CA ALA A 795 37.14 3.88 48.68
C ALA A 795 36.45 4.65 49.82
N ALA A 796 35.32 5.31 49.54
CA ALA A 796 34.58 6.08 50.53
C ALA A 796 33.85 5.21 51.58
N LEU A 797 33.37 4.01 51.18
CA LEU A 797 32.70 3.07 52.09
C LEU A 797 33.69 2.29 52.97
N GLU A 798 34.85 1.89 52.43
CA GLU A 798 35.94 1.33 53.23
C GLU A 798 36.40 2.30 54.31
N GLU A 799 36.58 3.57 53.95
CA GLU A 799 36.98 4.62 54.89
C GLU A 799 35.90 4.88 55.96
N LEU A 800 34.63 4.95 55.56
CA LEU A 800 33.51 5.05 56.51
C LEU A 800 33.51 3.87 57.50
N GLN A 801 33.75 2.65 57.01
CA GLN A 801 33.78 1.45 57.85
C GLN A 801 34.94 1.48 58.86
N ARG A 802 36.12 1.95 58.47
CA ARG A 802 37.27 2.13 59.39
C ARG A 802 36.96 3.13 60.50
N ARG A 803 36.36 4.29 60.16
CA ARG A 803 35.99 5.34 61.13
C ARG A 803 34.93 4.84 62.13
N LEU A 804 33.94 4.07 61.66
CA LEU A 804 32.94 3.44 62.54
C LEU A 804 33.58 2.41 63.49
N GLN A 805 34.49 1.56 63.00
CA GLN A 805 35.24 0.61 63.83
C GLN A 805 36.13 1.29 64.88
N PHE A 806 36.68 2.47 64.58
CA PHE A 806 37.43 3.27 65.55
C PHE A 806 36.50 3.87 66.62
N GLU A 807 35.33 4.38 66.24
CA GLU A 807 34.31 4.87 67.18
C GLU A 807 33.76 3.75 68.09
N GLU A 808 33.58 2.54 67.56
CA GLU A 808 33.22 1.34 68.33
C GLU A 808 34.32 0.95 69.32
N LYS A 809 35.59 0.91 68.90
CA LYS A 809 36.74 0.66 69.81
C LYS A 809 36.83 1.68 70.94
N LYS A 810 36.55 2.96 70.66
CA LYS A 810 36.52 4.01 71.69
C LYS A 810 35.45 3.74 72.75
N LYS A 811 34.21 3.45 72.32
CA LYS A 811 33.10 3.08 73.21
C LYS A 811 33.39 1.81 74.02
N GLN A 812 34.05 0.82 73.40
CA GLN A 812 34.45 -0.41 74.08
C GLN A 812 35.46 -0.14 75.19
N ARG A 813 36.46 0.71 74.97
CA ARG A 813 37.42 1.10 76.04
C ARG A 813 36.78 1.96 77.14
N GLU A 814 35.83 2.83 76.79
CA GLU A 814 35.02 3.57 77.77
C GLU A 814 34.20 2.61 78.66
N ILE A 815 33.66 1.51 78.12
CA ILE A 815 33.00 0.43 78.88
C ILE A 815 33.99 -0.35 79.76
N GLU A 816 35.21 -0.58 79.28
CA GLU A 816 36.30 -1.23 80.01
C GLU A 816 36.97 -0.32 81.06
N GLY A 817 36.46 0.91 81.25
CA GLY A 817 36.95 1.89 82.23
C GLY A 817 38.22 2.63 81.81
N GLN A 818 38.71 2.39 80.59
CA GLN A 818 39.86 3.08 80.00
C GLN A 818 39.36 4.32 79.23
N TRP A 819 39.39 5.47 79.89
CA TRP A 819 38.86 6.72 79.32
C TRP A 819 39.69 7.21 78.13
N GLY A 820 39.08 7.19 76.94
CA GLY A 820 39.61 7.81 75.73
C GLY A 820 40.39 6.88 74.80
N VAL A 821 41.40 7.45 74.15
CA VAL A 821 42.21 6.84 73.09
C VAL A 821 43.66 7.24 73.36
N THR A 822 44.65 6.40 73.02
CA THR A 822 46.05 6.82 73.15
C THR A 822 46.39 7.88 72.09
N ALA A 823 47.28 8.82 72.43
CA ALA A 823 47.66 9.90 71.51
C ALA A 823 48.21 9.39 70.17
N ALA A 824 48.91 8.25 70.17
CA ALA A 824 49.41 7.61 68.95
C ALA A 824 48.28 7.10 68.04
N GLU A 825 47.23 6.49 68.60
CA GLU A 825 46.07 6.04 67.83
C GLU A 825 45.23 7.22 67.30
N GLU A 826 45.13 8.33 68.04
CA GLU A 826 44.51 9.56 67.54
C GLU A 826 45.36 10.23 66.45
N GLU A 827 46.69 10.18 66.54
CA GLU A 827 47.60 10.67 65.50
C GLU A 827 47.53 9.81 64.22
N GLU A 828 47.46 8.48 64.37
CA GLU A 828 47.22 7.55 63.24
C GLU A 828 45.85 7.74 62.58
N GLU A 829 44.78 7.99 63.35
CA GLU A 829 43.45 8.30 62.81
C GLU A 829 43.46 9.64 62.07
N ASN A 830 44.01 10.70 62.68
CA ASN A 830 44.15 12.01 62.03
C ASN A 830 44.99 11.93 60.75
N LYS A 831 46.06 11.12 60.73
CA LYS A 831 46.87 10.87 59.54
C LYS A 831 46.06 10.19 58.43
N ARG A 832 45.33 9.12 58.74
CA ARG A 832 44.46 8.42 57.77
C ARG A 832 43.34 9.31 57.21
N ILE A 833 42.73 10.14 58.07
CA ILE A 833 41.77 11.17 57.67
C ILE A 833 42.43 12.21 56.73
N GLY A 834 43.69 12.59 56.98
CA GLY A 834 44.49 13.45 56.11
C GLY A 834 44.81 12.83 54.74
N GLU A 835 45.23 11.56 54.71
CA GLU A 835 45.49 10.81 53.49
C GLU A 835 44.20 10.67 52.64
N PHE A 836 43.05 10.42 53.28
CA PHE A 836 41.75 10.43 52.59
C PHE A 836 41.40 11.83 52.04
N LYS A 837 41.65 12.91 52.79
CA LYS A 837 41.46 14.30 52.33
C LYS A 837 42.30 14.64 51.11
N GLU A 838 43.53 14.12 51.03
CA GLU A 838 44.39 14.29 49.84
C GLU A 838 43.88 13.49 48.62
N SER A 839 43.09 12.43 48.84
CA SER A 839 42.46 11.67 47.74
C SER A 839 41.24 12.38 47.12
N ILE A 840 40.47 13.15 47.90
CA ILE A 840 39.24 13.82 47.44
C ILE A 840 39.45 14.74 46.22
N PRO A 841 40.50 15.59 46.14
CA PRO A 841 40.82 16.37 44.94
C PRO A 841 41.06 15.52 43.70
N LYS A 842 41.69 14.35 43.84
CA LYS A 842 42.00 13.42 42.73
C LYS A 842 40.71 12.82 42.17
N MET A 843 39.80 12.42 43.07
CA MET A 843 38.44 11.96 42.73
C MET A 843 37.62 13.06 42.04
N CYS A 844 37.71 14.31 42.54
CA CYS A 844 37.07 15.47 41.90
C CYS A 844 37.64 15.76 40.50
N SER A 845 38.96 15.65 40.30
CA SER A 845 39.57 15.90 38.99
C SER A 845 39.16 14.84 37.97
N GLN A 846 39.14 13.56 38.35
CA GLN A 846 38.65 12.48 37.48
C GLN A 846 37.20 12.73 37.05
N LEU A 847 36.32 13.04 38.01
CA LEU A 847 34.91 13.30 37.71
C LEU A 847 34.69 14.50 36.79
N ARG A 848 35.46 15.60 36.97
CA ARG A 848 35.41 16.78 36.08
C ARG A 848 35.87 16.45 34.66
N ILE A 849 36.88 15.59 34.51
CA ILE A 849 37.34 15.12 33.19
C ILE A 849 36.21 14.36 32.48
N LEU A 850 35.51 13.47 33.18
CA LEU A 850 34.32 12.76 32.65
C LEU A 850 33.19 13.74 32.26
N THR A 851 32.93 14.79 33.06
CA THR A 851 31.96 15.84 32.70
C THR A 851 32.35 16.57 31.42
N HIS A 852 33.63 16.92 31.26
CA HIS A 852 34.11 17.65 30.07
C HIS A 852 34.06 16.79 28.80
N PHE A 853 34.45 15.51 28.87
CA PHE A 853 34.32 14.60 27.73
C PHE A 853 32.85 14.36 27.35
N TYR A 854 32.00 14.01 28.32
CA TYR A 854 30.56 13.82 28.09
C TYR A 854 29.93 15.05 27.43
N GLN A 855 30.17 16.25 27.96
CA GLN A 855 29.57 17.47 27.42
C GLN A 855 30.08 17.81 26.01
N GLY A 856 31.35 17.52 25.70
CA GLY A 856 31.91 17.66 24.35
C GLY A 856 31.27 16.70 23.33
N ILE A 857 31.05 15.43 23.72
CA ILE A 857 30.36 14.43 22.88
C ILE A 857 28.92 14.86 22.63
N VAL A 858 28.18 15.28 23.66
CA VAL A 858 26.80 15.75 23.51
C VAL A 858 26.70 17.02 22.65
N GLN A 859 27.65 17.95 22.77
CA GLN A 859 27.74 19.11 21.87
C GLN A 859 27.94 18.68 20.40
N GLN A 860 28.88 17.78 20.12
CA GLN A 860 29.11 17.26 18.76
C GLN A 860 27.88 16.51 18.21
N PHE A 861 27.19 15.74 19.06
CA PHE A 861 25.93 15.05 18.73
C PHE A 861 24.81 16.03 18.38
N LEU A 862 24.61 17.08 19.18
CA LEU A 862 23.61 18.14 18.93
C LEU A 862 23.89 18.89 17.63
N VAL A 863 25.14 19.30 17.38
CA VAL A 863 25.52 19.95 16.10
C VAL A 863 25.16 19.05 14.92
N LEU A 864 25.49 17.76 14.99
CA LEU A 864 25.20 16.80 13.92
C LEU A 864 23.68 16.60 13.70
N LEU A 865 22.87 16.55 14.77
CA LEU A 865 21.41 16.55 14.68
C LEU A 865 20.88 17.81 13.97
N THR A 866 21.38 19.00 14.29
CA THR A 866 20.92 20.25 13.63
C THR A 866 21.23 20.29 12.13
N THR A 867 22.30 19.62 11.69
CA THR A 867 22.69 19.51 10.27
C THR A 867 21.93 18.43 9.49
N SER A 868 21.12 17.60 10.17
CA SER A 868 20.40 16.50 9.50
C SER A 868 19.26 17.00 8.59
N SER A 869 19.01 16.25 7.51
CA SER A 869 17.88 16.44 6.60
C SER A 869 16.53 16.36 7.30
N ASP A 870 16.45 15.64 8.41
CA ASP A 870 15.21 15.11 8.95
C ASP A 870 14.60 15.98 10.03
N GLU A 871 13.31 16.30 9.86
CA GLU A 871 12.61 17.20 10.77
C GLU A 871 12.43 16.60 12.18
N SER A 872 12.24 15.29 12.29
CA SER A 872 12.20 14.59 13.58
C SER A 872 13.52 14.67 14.34
N LEU A 873 14.66 14.58 13.64
CA LEU A 873 15.99 14.66 14.26
C LEU A 873 16.36 16.11 14.64
N ARG A 874 15.90 17.09 13.85
CA ARG A 874 15.98 18.51 14.21
C ARG A 874 15.07 18.86 15.40
N PHE A 875 13.90 18.23 15.53
CA PHE A 875 13.04 18.36 16.71
C PHE A 875 13.63 17.67 17.95
N LEU A 876 14.24 16.49 17.80
CA LEU A 876 15.01 15.82 18.85
C LEU A 876 16.13 16.73 19.41
N SER A 877 16.86 17.45 18.54
CA SER A 877 17.86 18.43 18.99
C SER A 877 17.27 19.54 19.86
N PHE A 878 16.03 19.98 19.57
CA PHE A 878 15.32 20.95 20.40
C PHE A 878 14.84 20.35 21.73
N ARG A 879 14.40 19.09 21.75
CA ARG A 879 14.04 18.37 22.99
C ARG A 879 15.23 18.16 23.93
N LEU A 880 16.41 17.84 23.37
CA LEU A 880 17.64 17.57 24.14
C LEU A 880 18.27 18.83 24.75
N ASP A 881 18.08 20.00 24.13
CA ASP A 881 18.57 21.29 24.66
C ASP A 881 17.42 22.30 24.92
N PHE A 882 16.27 21.80 25.39
CA PHE A 882 15.09 22.63 25.69
C PHE A 882 15.38 23.74 26.72
N ASN A 883 16.36 23.51 27.61
CA ASN A 883 16.80 24.47 28.63
C ASN A 883 17.93 25.42 28.15
N GLU A 884 18.34 25.35 26.87
CA GLU A 884 19.49 26.06 26.26
C GLU A 884 20.83 25.88 27.00
N HIS A 885 20.98 24.81 27.79
CA HIS A 885 22.16 24.52 28.61
C HIS A 885 23.42 24.32 27.76
N TYR A 886 23.29 23.69 26.59
CA TYR A 886 24.41 23.43 25.68
C TYR A 886 24.61 24.60 24.70
N LYS A 887 23.53 25.19 24.18
CA LYS A 887 23.51 26.39 23.31
C LYS A 887 24.06 27.66 23.97
N ALA A 888 24.00 27.76 25.30
CA ALA A 888 24.70 28.80 26.06
C ALA A 888 26.23 28.65 25.97
N ARG A 889 26.74 27.43 25.76
CA ARG A 889 28.18 27.09 25.77
C ARG A 889 28.79 26.96 24.37
N GLU A 890 28.04 26.51 23.36
CA GLU A 890 28.54 26.45 21.96
C GLU A 890 27.76 27.37 21.00
N PRO A 891 28.40 28.37 20.37
CA PRO A 891 27.71 29.31 19.48
C PRO A 891 27.26 28.70 18.14
N ARG A 892 27.73 27.49 17.78
CA ARG A 892 27.28 26.78 16.57
C ARG A 892 25.82 26.31 16.66
N LEU A 893 25.33 26.04 17.86
CA LEU A 893 23.93 25.68 18.14
C LEU A 893 22.96 26.87 18.03
N ARG A 894 23.44 28.06 17.59
CA ARG A 894 22.62 29.26 17.40
C ARG A 894 21.92 29.35 16.04
N VAL A 895 21.95 28.29 15.21
CA VAL A 895 21.18 28.24 13.96
C VAL A 895 19.69 28.21 14.28
N SER A 896 19.06 29.40 14.23
CA SER A 896 17.65 29.56 14.55
C SER A 896 16.75 28.93 13.49
N LEU A 897 15.95 27.95 13.92
CA LEU A 897 14.86 27.30 13.15
C LEU A 897 13.67 28.25 12.85
N GLY A 898 13.93 29.56 12.73
CA GLY A 898 12.94 30.63 12.74
C GLY A 898 12.93 31.55 11.51
N THR A 899 13.57 31.18 10.39
CA THR A 899 13.65 32.07 9.22
C THR A 899 13.59 31.40 7.83
N ARG A 900 12.79 30.35 7.64
CA ARG A 900 12.40 29.88 6.29
C ARG A 900 11.01 30.39 5.87
N GLY A 901 10.83 31.71 5.98
CA GLY A 901 9.58 32.43 5.72
C GLY A 901 9.75 33.78 5.02
N ARG A 902 10.84 33.99 4.27
CA ARG A 902 11.07 35.21 3.48
C ARG A 902 11.53 34.83 2.07
N ARG A 903 10.90 35.45 1.05
CA ARG A 903 11.09 35.13 -0.36
C ARG A 903 12.55 35.33 -0.80
N SER A 904 13.16 34.32 -1.41
CA SER A 904 14.34 34.46 -2.25
C SER A 904 13.91 34.90 -3.65
N SER A 905 13.60 36.19 -3.79
CA SER A 905 13.63 36.89 -5.08
C SER A 905 15.02 37.51 -5.26
N HIS A 906 15.52 37.53 -6.51
CA HIS A 906 16.94 37.61 -6.89
C HIS A 906 17.66 36.26 -6.67
N THR A 907 18.32 35.67 -7.68
CA THR A 907 18.46 36.05 -9.12
C THR A 907 17.93 34.96 -10.02
#